data_AF-A0A937XAD3-F1
#
_entry.id   AF-A0A937XAD3-F1
#
_cell.length_a   1.000
_cell.length_b   1.000
_cell.length_c   1.000
_cell.angle_alpha   90.00
_cell.angle_beta   90.00
_cell.angle_gamma   90.00
#
_symmetry.space_group_name_H-M   'P 1'
#
loop_
_entity.id
_entity.type
_entity.pdbx_description
1 polymer ?
#
loop_
_entity_poly.entity_id
_entity_poly.type
_entity_poly.pdbx_seq_one_letter_code
_entity_poly.pdbx_strand_id
1 'polypeptide(L)'
;LPTAVAMRRGGASKGATASFLVATPETGVDSISLTYALLDPIMTLARPVAAFLTAVAAGLGVNWVERGDGAGTEPPAASPAPDAGAAEEPAPAAGAAASPAPDAGAAGEPAGSGPFAAGDGCESLPSTGAAPRGLGGVLRASARYGYGDLLDDIGPYLLAGVLLTGLITALLPEGALTDPRLQGWPALLLMLFVGIPLYVCDISSTPVAAALILKGLSPGAALVFLLAGPATNAASLTVLWRVLGRRAVITYLIAIAVVSVLAGALINEIYASLGVDVRAVAGTGSRAIPRWVEIPAAVAVLALLLRSFARTRRHLAWRDQLRRAGRPLGIDLGGRGGVLLAGAVLLILYLLTGCGTLGPGEVGWVVEFGRITRAIETPGLVVHAPYPFARLVKERPAEVRMIDRGYRHGQPFVAAPVRSRARLTPQELALVAEAEIATGEETLLAVRYSVQYALGNAYTHRFLLADPAGLVTACADYAARRVIAEEPTDSVLVTHRARLERRMAARLQRELDGLDAGIAVLRVDLVDVHAPPEVHASFRDVASAMEDYERFIRQAESYRNRTVAAARGRAHGQEAEALAAREQGVQAARGASAAFQALASATRHQREVTQLRLYLDAVSKVLPAARLIVPLTDLPLDLWLSQPDTRGWPEPIGPGAAARQPAAPQGGPSPAGPPASETWREKLERLQGGTR
;
A
#
# COMPACT_ATOMS: atom_id res chain seq x y z
N LEU A 1 -15.41 3.40 -38.03
CA LEU A 1 -15.94 2.20 -38.72
C LEU A 1 -16.16 2.41 -40.22
N PRO A 2 -16.89 3.43 -40.72
CA PRO A 2 -17.14 3.59 -42.16
C PRO A 2 -15.85 3.69 -43.00
N THR A 3 -14.85 4.42 -42.50
CA THR A 3 -13.52 4.52 -43.12
C THR A 3 -12.82 3.17 -43.22
N ALA A 4 -12.89 2.33 -42.18
CA ALA A 4 -12.30 1.00 -42.19
C ALA A 4 -12.98 0.08 -43.22
N VAL A 5 -14.32 0.17 -43.32
CA VAL A 5 -15.08 -0.58 -44.34
C VAL A 5 -14.77 -0.08 -45.75
N ALA A 6 -14.62 1.23 -45.94
CA ALA A 6 -14.22 1.82 -47.20
C ALA A 6 -12.80 1.38 -47.61
N MET A 7 -11.84 1.39 -46.67
CA MET A 7 -10.49 0.84 -46.90
C MET A 7 -10.54 -0.64 -47.30
N ARG A 8 -11.36 -1.44 -46.62
CA ARG A 8 -11.54 -2.86 -46.93
C ARG A 8 -12.12 -3.07 -48.33
N ARG A 9 -13.11 -2.27 -48.72
CA ARG A 9 -13.70 -2.28 -50.06
C ARG A 9 -12.72 -1.77 -51.12
N GLY A 10 -11.83 -0.85 -50.75
CA GLY A 10 -10.74 -0.34 -51.58
C GLY A 10 -9.52 -1.25 -51.69
N GLY A 11 -9.59 -2.50 -51.20
CA GLY A 11 -8.54 -3.50 -51.36
C GLY A 11 -7.60 -3.69 -50.16
N ALA A 12 -7.81 -3.00 -49.03
CA ALA A 12 -6.97 -3.21 -47.84
C ALA A 12 -7.12 -4.63 -47.26
N SER A 13 -6.01 -5.19 -46.77
CA SER A 13 -6.02 -6.51 -46.11
C SER A 13 -6.90 -6.53 -44.85
N LYS A 14 -7.34 -7.72 -44.44
CA LYS A 14 -8.13 -7.89 -43.21
C LYS A 14 -7.34 -7.41 -42.00
N GLY A 15 -6.05 -7.72 -41.95
CA GLY A 15 -5.15 -7.26 -40.89
C GLY A 15 -4.98 -5.74 -40.87
N ALA A 16 -4.76 -5.09 -42.02
CA ALA A 16 -4.64 -3.62 -42.06
C ALA A 16 -5.92 -2.92 -41.59
N THR A 17 -7.08 -3.47 -41.97
CA THR A 17 -8.40 -2.98 -41.52
C THR A 17 -8.56 -3.15 -40.01
N ALA A 18 -8.12 -4.28 -39.45
CA ALA A 18 -8.16 -4.55 -38.02
C ALA A 18 -7.23 -3.62 -37.23
N SER A 19 -5.98 -3.43 -37.67
CA SER A 19 -5.03 -2.50 -37.03
C SER A 19 -5.55 -1.07 -36.98
N PHE A 20 -6.14 -0.60 -38.09
CA PHE A 20 -6.74 0.73 -38.14
C PHE A 20 -7.86 0.87 -37.09
N LEU A 21 -8.74 -0.13 -36.98
CA LEU A 21 -9.84 -0.08 -36.01
C LEU A 21 -9.39 -0.08 -34.55
N VAL A 22 -8.25 -0.69 -34.21
CA VAL A 22 -7.70 -0.66 -32.84
C VAL A 22 -7.01 0.67 -32.55
N ALA A 23 -6.15 1.17 -33.44
CA ALA A 23 -5.29 2.31 -33.13
C ALA A 23 -6.05 3.65 -33.07
N THR A 24 -6.98 3.86 -34.01
CA THR A 24 -7.60 5.18 -34.23
C THR A 24 -8.27 5.81 -33.00
N PRO A 25 -9.10 5.11 -32.20
CA PRO A 25 -9.75 5.72 -31.02
C PRO A 25 -8.76 6.08 -29.89
N GLU A 26 -7.60 5.43 -29.84
CA GLU A 26 -6.65 5.57 -28.72
C GLU A 26 -5.56 6.61 -28.99
N THR A 27 -5.22 6.85 -30.27
CA THR A 27 -4.17 7.80 -30.66
C THR A 27 -4.72 9.18 -31.04
N GLY A 28 -6.02 9.42 -30.85
CA GLY A 28 -6.64 10.71 -31.10
C GLY A 28 -6.08 11.82 -30.20
N VAL A 29 -5.94 13.03 -30.75
CA VAL A 29 -5.45 14.21 -29.99
C VAL A 29 -6.36 14.49 -28.78
N ASP A 30 -7.66 14.27 -28.93
CA ASP A 30 -8.65 14.46 -27.87
C ASP A 30 -8.45 13.44 -26.74
N SER A 31 -8.26 12.16 -27.09
CA SER A 31 -8.00 11.06 -26.14
C SER A 31 -6.69 11.27 -25.38
N ILE A 32 -5.63 11.71 -26.05
CA ILE A 32 -4.34 12.01 -25.41
C ILE A 32 -4.48 13.20 -24.45
N SER A 33 -5.13 14.28 -24.89
CA SER A 33 -5.31 15.49 -24.08
C SER A 33 -6.14 15.23 -22.83
N LEU A 34 -7.22 14.45 -22.93
CA LEU A 34 -8.06 14.05 -21.81
C LEU A 34 -7.34 13.11 -20.84
N THR A 35 -6.56 12.16 -21.36
CA THR A 35 -5.75 11.26 -20.53
C THR A 35 -4.71 12.04 -19.73
N TYR A 36 -4.08 13.04 -20.34
CA TYR A 36 -3.14 13.94 -19.67
C TYR A 36 -3.80 14.74 -18.54
N ALA A 37 -4.99 15.27 -18.79
CA ALA A 37 -5.72 16.05 -17.80
C ALA A 37 -6.23 15.21 -16.61
N LEU A 38 -6.54 13.93 -16.81
CA LEU A 38 -7.30 13.12 -15.84
C LEU A 38 -6.53 11.96 -15.20
N LEU A 39 -5.56 11.36 -15.89
CA LEU A 39 -4.98 10.06 -15.53
C LEU A 39 -3.48 10.08 -15.26
N ASP A 40 -2.81 11.21 -15.53
CA ASP A 40 -1.36 11.47 -15.39
C ASP A 40 -0.50 11.31 -16.67
N PRO A 41 0.73 11.87 -16.69
CA PRO A 41 1.62 11.81 -17.85
C PRO A 41 2.08 10.40 -18.24
N ILE A 42 2.21 9.47 -17.29
CA ILE A 42 2.64 8.08 -17.57
C ILE A 42 1.53 7.38 -18.34
N MET A 43 0.28 7.47 -17.87
CA MET A 43 -0.89 6.93 -18.57
C MET A 43 -1.08 7.56 -19.96
N THR A 44 -0.79 8.86 -20.09
CA THR A 44 -0.87 9.60 -21.35
C THR A 44 0.04 9.03 -22.42
N LEU A 45 1.24 8.59 -22.05
CA LEU A 45 2.18 7.95 -22.97
C LEU A 45 1.87 6.46 -23.15
N ALA A 46 1.55 5.77 -22.07
CA ALA A 46 1.29 4.33 -22.07
C ALA A 46 0.12 3.96 -22.98
N ARG A 47 -0.94 4.78 -23.01
CA ARG A 47 -2.15 4.50 -23.77
C ARG A 47 -1.93 4.42 -25.29
N PRO A 48 -1.35 5.44 -25.97
CA PRO A 48 -1.02 5.35 -27.39
C PRO A 48 -0.03 4.23 -27.73
N VAL A 49 0.98 4.00 -26.87
CA VAL A 49 1.98 2.94 -27.07
C VAL A 49 1.34 1.57 -27.01
N ALA A 50 0.54 1.29 -25.97
CA ALA A 50 -0.16 0.02 -25.83
C ALA A 50 -1.18 -0.19 -26.95
N ALA A 51 -1.89 0.86 -27.38
CA ALA A 51 -2.81 0.79 -28.50
C ALA A 51 -2.10 0.46 -29.83
N PHE A 52 -0.93 1.07 -30.08
CA PHE A 52 -0.10 0.75 -31.22
C PHE A 52 0.34 -0.72 -31.22
N LEU A 53 0.87 -1.21 -30.10
CA LEU A 53 1.26 -2.62 -29.95
C LEU A 53 0.07 -3.57 -30.15
N THR A 54 -1.10 -3.21 -29.61
CA THR A 54 -2.34 -3.98 -29.76
C THR A 54 -2.80 -4.02 -31.22
N ALA A 55 -2.73 -2.88 -31.92
CA ALA A 55 -3.10 -2.76 -33.32
C ALA A 55 -2.17 -3.59 -34.23
N VAL A 56 -0.86 -3.58 -33.96
CA VAL A 56 0.12 -4.40 -34.69
C VAL A 56 -0.14 -5.89 -34.44
N ALA A 57 -0.33 -6.30 -33.18
CA ALA A 57 -0.60 -7.69 -32.85
C ALA A 57 -1.93 -8.19 -33.46
N ALA A 58 -2.99 -7.39 -33.41
CA ALA A 58 -4.28 -7.73 -34.00
C ALA A 58 -4.19 -7.84 -35.53
N GLY A 59 -3.50 -6.91 -36.19
CA GLY A 59 -3.32 -6.94 -37.65
C GLY A 59 -2.51 -8.13 -38.14
N LEU A 60 -1.37 -8.39 -37.49
CA LEU A 60 -0.52 -9.54 -37.80
C LEU A 60 -1.24 -10.87 -37.53
N GLY A 61 -1.94 -10.98 -36.40
CA GLY A 61 -2.70 -12.16 -36.04
C GLY A 61 -3.82 -12.46 -37.06
N VAL A 62 -4.57 -11.43 -37.47
CA VAL A 62 -5.63 -11.58 -38.47
C VAL A 62 -5.07 -11.99 -39.83
N ASN A 63 -3.95 -11.39 -40.27
CA ASN A 63 -3.29 -11.79 -41.52
C ASN A 63 -2.70 -13.20 -41.47
N TRP A 64 -2.22 -13.64 -40.30
CA TRP A 64 -1.64 -14.97 -40.13
C TRP A 64 -2.71 -16.07 -40.25
N VAL A 65 -3.88 -15.85 -39.62
CA VAL A 65 -5.03 -16.77 -39.75
C VAL A 65 -5.58 -16.81 -41.18
N GLU A 66 -5.52 -15.70 -41.91
CA GLU A 66 -5.94 -15.66 -43.32
C GLU A 66 -5.01 -16.46 -44.24
N ARG A 67 -3.69 -16.45 -43.99
CA ARG A 67 -2.71 -17.25 -44.77
C ARG A 67 -2.88 -18.77 -44.58
N GLY A 68 -3.42 -19.21 -43.45
CA GLY A 68 -3.68 -20.63 -43.16
C GLY A 68 -4.94 -21.19 -43.83
N ASP A 69 -5.85 -20.32 -44.29
CA ASP A 69 -7.17 -20.71 -44.79
C ASP A 69 -7.27 -20.86 -46.33
N GLY A 70 -6.18 -20.60 -47.07
CA GLY A 70 -6.10 -20.95 -48.49
C GLY A 70 -5.13 -20.09 -49.30
N ALA A 71 -4.27 -20.76 -50.06
CA ALA A 71 -3.66 -20.19 -51.25
C ALA A 71 -4.77 -19.82 -52.26
N GLY A 72 -4.97 -18.53 -52.54
CA GLY A 72 -5.98 -18.09 -53.51
C GLY A 72 -6.14 -16.57 -53.60
N THR A 73 -5.54 -16.00 -54.64
CA THR A 73 -5.82 -14.69 -55.27
C THR A 73 -5.63 -13.42 -54.41
N GLU A 74 -4.39 -12.94 -54.32
CA GLU A 74 -4.12 -11.49 -54.29
C GLU A 74 -4.44 -10.90 -55.68
N PRO A 75 -5.21 -9.80 -55.81
CA PRO A 75 -5.12 -8.96 -56.99
C PRO A 75 -3.72 -8.32 -57.01
N PRO A 76 -3.03 -8.24 -58.16
CA PRO A 76 -1.67 -7.75 -58.23
C PRO A 76 -1.58 -6.31 -57.73
N ALA A 77 -0.57 -6.04 -56.91
CA ALA A 77 -0.17 -4.70 -56.53
C ALA A 77 0.09 -3.88 -57.81
N ALA A 78 -0.63 -2.76 -57.96
CA ALA A 78 -0.37 -1.82 -59.03
C ALA A 78 1.06 -1.26 -58.87
N SER A 79 1.89 -1.51 -59.88
CA SER A 79 3.21 -0.89 -60.05
C SER A 79 3.08 0.63 -60.10
N PRO A 80 4.05 1.41 -59.57
CA PRO A 80 4.03 2.85 -59.74
C PRO A 80 4.36 3.20 -61.21
N ALA A 81 3.47 3.94 -61.87
CA ALA A 81 3.76 4.54 -63.18
C ALA A 81 4.74 5.73 -63.00
N PRO A 82 5.59 6.01 -64.00
CA PRO A 82 6.77 6.85 -63.85
C PRO A 82 6.48 8.36 -63.92
N ASP A 83 7.42 9.11 -63.38
CA ASP A 83 7.47 10.57 -63.33
C ASP A 83 7.32 11.26 -64.70
N ALA A 84 6.41 12.23 -64.76
CA ALA A 84 6.46 13.41 -65.61
C ALA A 84 5.76 14.52 -64.80
N GLY A 85 6.40 15.63 -64.44
CA GLY A 85 7.12 16.53 -65.33
C GLY A 85 6.36 17.85 -65.31
N ALA A 86 7.05 18.91 -64.90
CA ALA A 86 6.60 20.28 -64.67
C ALA A 86 5.62 20.89 -65.71
N ALA A 87 4.87 21.88 -65.20
CA ALA A 87 4.52 23.16 -65.82
C ALA A 87 3.02 23.45 -66.10
N GLU A 88 2.62 24.60 -65.54
CA GLU A 88 1.70 25.63 -66.04
C GLU A 88 0.17 25.40 -66.06
N GLU A 89 -0.51 26.17 -65.18
CA GLU A 89 -1.81 26.79 -65.48
C GLU A 89 -1.66 27.77 -66.68
N PRO A 90 -2.71 27.96 -67.50
CA PRO A 90 -3.58 29.11 -67.24
C PRO A 90 -5.10 28.86 -67.43
N ALA A 91 -5.82 29.86 -66.92
CA ALA A 91 -7.26 30.07 -66.74
C ALA A 91 -8.15 29.97 -68.01
N PRO A 92 -9.50 29.89 -67.84
CA PRO A 92 -10.44 29.58 -68.90
C PRO A 92 -10.99 30.82 -69.61
N ALA A 93 -11.30 30.68 -70.91
CA ALA A 93 -12.09 31.65 -71.67
C ALA A 93 -13.36 31.00 -72.23
N ALA A 94 -14.43 31.79 -72.19
CA ALA A 94 -15.82 31.45 -72.43
C ALA A 94 -16.21 31.31 -73.93
N GLY A 95 -17.42 30.81 -74.17
CA GLY A 95 -18.17 30.94 -75.44
C GLY A 95 -19.02 29.70 -75.70
N ALA A 96 -20.29 29.67 -75.30
CA ALA A 96 -21.46 30.19 -76.04
C ALA A 96 -21.91 29.27 -77.20
N ALA A 97 -23.13 28.72 -77.12
CA ALA A 97 -24.24 28.98 -78.04
C ALA A 97 -25.27 27.81 -78.15
N ALA A 98 -26.55 28.20 -78.05
CA ALA A 98 -27.73 27.77 -78.81
C ALA A 98 -28.30 26.33 -78.71
N SER A 99 -29.46 26.23 -78.03
CA SER A 99 -30.82 25.80 -78.47
C SER A 99 -31.04 24.85 -79.68
N PRO A 100 -32.24 24.23 -79.87
CA PRO A 100 -33.37 23.91 -78.97
C PRO A 100 -33.92 22.45 -79.13
N ALA A 101 -35.01 22.18 -78.38
CA ALA A 101 -35.97 21.05 -78.36
C ALA A 101 -36.57 20.68 -79.77
N PRO A 102 -37.51 19.71 -79.98
CA PRO A 102 -38.49 19.18 -79.01
C PRO A 102 -39.07 17.74 -79.21
N ASP A 103 -40.01 17.41 -78.32
CA ASP A 103 -41.30 16.72 -78.56
C ASP A 103 -41.60 15.29 -78.08
N ALA A 104 -42.79 15.26 -77.44
CA ALA A 104 -43.84 14.23 -77.42
C ALA A 104 -43.76 13.07 -76.40
N GLY A 105 -44.66 13.14 -75.41
CA GLY A 105 -45.95 12.44 -75.59
C GLY A 105 -46.23 11.18 -74.76
N ALA A 106 -47.06 11.38 -73.72
CA ALA A 106 -48.19 10.53 -73.31
C ALA A 106 -47.96 9.17 -72.59
N ALA A 107 -48.26 9.19 -71.29
CA ALA A 107 -49.27 8.42 -70.55
C ALA A 107 -49.49 6.91 -70.78
N GLY A 108 -49.43 6.15 -69.68
CA GLY A 108 -50.10 4.84 -69.56
C GLY A 108 -49.57 3.93 -68.43
N GLU A 109 -50.06 4.11 -67.20
CA GLU A 109 -50.22 3.03 -66.19
C GLU A 109 -51.63 2.38 -66.37
N PRO A 110 -51.99 1.21 -65.79
CA PRO A 110 -51.43 0.55 -64.60
C PRO A 110 -51.36 -1.00 -64.56
N ALA A 111 -50.80 -1.49 -63.44
CA ALA A 111 -51.15 -2.70 -62.65
C ALA A 111 -50.63 -4.10 -63.03
N GLY A 112 -49.98 -4.76 -62.04
CA GLY A 112 -50.23 -6.18 -61.76
C GLY A 112 -49.07 -7.13 -61.44
N SER A 113 -48.56 -7.07 -60.19
CA SER A 113 -48.15 -8.21 -59.32
C SER A 113 -47.05 -9.22 -59.73
N GLY A 114 -45.80 -8.95 -59.27
CA GLY A 114 -44.82 -9.76 -58.47
C GLY A 114 -44.49 -11.25 -58.75
N PRO A 115 -43.47 -11.85 -58.07
CA PRO A 115 -42.58 -11.29 -57.03
C PRO A 115 -41.06 -11.55 -57.26
N PHE A 116 -40.21 -10.83 -56.50
CA PHE A 116 -38.74 -11.01 -56.36
C PHE A 116 -37.85 -10.69 -57.58
N ALA A 117 -37.62 -9.39 -57.81
CA ALA A 117 -36.44 -8.91 -58.52
C ALA A 117 -35.70 -7.87 -57.65
N ALA A 118 -34.38 -7.93 -57.72
CA ALA A 118 -33.40 -7.23 -56.90
C ALA A 118 -33.68 -5.73 -56.77
N GLY A 119 -33.84 -5.28 -55.52
CA GLY A 119 -33.88 -3.86 -55.20
C GLY A 119 -32.48 -3.26 -55.27
N ASP A 120 -32.32 -2.34 -56.22
CA ASP A 120 -31.26 -1.34 -56.28
C ASP A 120 -31.03 -0.70 -54.91
N GLY A 121 -29.98 -1.15 -54.23
CA GLY A 121 -29.40 -0.51 -53.06
C GLY A 121 -28.32 0.49 -53.46
N CYS A 122 -28.56 1.27 -54.51
CA CYS A 122 -27.87 2.54 -54.71
C CYS A 122 -28.64 3.56 -53.87
N GLU A 123 -28.36 3.57 -52.57
CA GLU A 123 -28.85 4.60 -51.67
C GLU A 123 -28.24 5.92 -52.14
N SER A 124 -29.07 6.67 -52.85
CA SER A 124 -28.79 7.97 -53.42
C SER A 124 -28.10 8.86 -52.40
N LEU A 125 -26.85 9.24 -52.70
CA LEU A 125 -26.21 10.40 -52.11
C LEU A 125 -27.19 11.57 -52.22
N PRO A 126 -27.49 12.31 -51.13
CA PRO A 126 -28.42 13.41 -51.20
C PRO A 126 -27.90 14.41 -52.23
N SER A 127 -28.81 14.83 -53.10
CA SER A 127 -28.61 15.88 -54.10
C SER A 127 -27.73 16.98 -53.51
N THR A 128 -26.56 17.20 -54.13
CA THR A 128 -25.63 18.25 -53.79
C THR A 128 -26.33 19.61 -53.81
N GLY A 129 -26.76 20.08 -52.64
CA GLY A 129 -26.87 21.50 -52.38
C GLY A 129 -25.52 22.14 -52.71
N ALA A 130 -25.56 23.26 -53.42
CA ALA A 130 -24.39 23.97 -53.94
C ALA A 130 -23.20 23.92 -52.96
N ALA A 131 -22.04 23.46 -53.45
CA ALA A 131 -20.80 23.45 -52.68
C ALA A 131 -20.59 24.83 -52.02
N PRO A 132 -20.34 24.90 -50.71
CA PRO A 132 -20.24 26.17 -50.01
C PRO A 132 -19.10 26.99 -50.64
N ARG A 133 -19.44 28.11 -51.28
CA ARG A 133 -18.45 29.04 -51.82
C ARG A 133 -17.86 29.86 -50.68
N GLY A 134 -16.56 29.68 -50.42
CA GLY A 134 -15.77 30.46 -49.47
C GLY A 134 -15.63 29.87 -48.05
N LEU A 135 -14.60 30.32 -47.33
CA LEU A 135 -14.21 29.83 -46.01
C LEU A 135 -15.37 29.87 -44.99
N GLY A 136 -16.19 30.93 -45.03
CA GLY A 136 -17.36 31.08 -44.15
C GLY A 136 -18.48 30.07 -44.40
N GLY A 137 -18.69 29.66 -45.66
CA GLY A 137 -19.65 28.61 -46.01
C GLY A 137 -19.18 27.25 -45.49
N VAL A 138 -17.89 26.95 -45.64
CA VAL A 138 -17.27 25.73 -45.14
C VAL A 138 -17.29 25.68 -43.60
N LEU A 139 -16.95 26.77 -42.92
CA LEU A 139 -17.03 26.87 -41.45
C LEU A 139 -18.47 26.65 -40.94
N ARG A 140 -19.46 27.25 -41.60
CA ARG A 140 -20.87 27.12 -41.19
C ARG A 140 -21.42 25.72 -41.48
N ALA A 141 -21.03 25.10 -42.59
CA ALA A 141 -21.37 23.72 -42.91
C ALA A 141 -20.73 22.76 -41.90
N SER A 142 -19.44 22.96 -41.60
CA SER A 142 -18.71 22.16 -40.61
C SER A 142 -19.31 22.28 -39.21
N ALA A 143 -19.70 23.50 -38.79
CA ALA A 143 -20.36 23.72 -37.51
C ALA A 143 -21.77 23.11 -37.45
N ARG A 144 -22.55 23.18 -38.53
CA ARG A 144 -23.86 22.51 -38.61
C ARG A 144 -23.72 21.00 -38.55
N TYR A 145 -22.74 20.44 -39.23
CA TYR A 145 -22.47 19.01 -39.20
C TYR A 145 -22.00 18.58 -37.80
N GLY A 146 -20.98 19.24 -37.23
CA GLY A 146 -20.40 18.86 -35.95
C GLY A 146 -21.33 19.04 -34.74
N TYR A 147 -22.04 20.18 -34.64
CA TYR A 147 -22.94 20.48 -33.51
C TYR A 147 -24.41 20.11 -33.78
N GLY A 148 -24.73 19.67 -34.99
CA GLY A 148 -26.06 19.26 -35.42
C GLY A 148 -26.07 17.78 -35.73
N ASP A 149 -25.79 17.43 -36.98
CA ASP A 149 -26.00 16.08 -37.54
C ASP A 149 -25.19 15.01 -36.79
N LEU A 150 -23.91 15.26 -36.53
CA LEU A 150 -23.04 14.33 -35.80
C LEU A 150 -23.48 14.14 -34.34
N LEU A 151 -23.93 15.21 -33.69
CA LEU A 151 -24.43 15.15 -32.32
C LEU A 151 -25.80 14.47 -32.27
N ASP A 152 -26.64 14.63 -33.29
CA ASP A 152 -27.93 13.94 -33.42
C ASP A 152 -27.74 12.42 -33.59
N ASP A 153 -26.66 11.98 -34.25
CA ASP A 153 -26.31 10.56 -34.39
C ASP A 153 -25.69 9.94 -33.11
N ILE A 154 -24.80 10.67 -32.43
CA ILE A 154 -24.01 10.14 -31.29
C ILE A 154 -24.68 10.42 -29.94
N GLY A 155 -25.45 11.51 -29.83
CA GLY A 155 -26.00 12.06 -28.59
C GLY A 155 -26.76 11.07 -27.70
N PRO A 156 -27.67 10.22 -28.23
CA PRO A 156 -28.38 9.23 -27.43
C PRO A 156 -27.46 8.21 -26.74
N TYR A 157 -26.41 7.76 -27.44
CA TYR A 157 -25.42 6.82 -26.89
C TYR A 157 -24.49 7.51 -25.89
N LEU A 158 -24.10 8.76 -26.17
CA LEU A 158 -23.32 9.57 -25.24
C LEU A 158 -24.06 9.77 -23.92
N LEU A 159 -25.36 10.11 -23.98
CA LEU A 159 -26.20 10.28 -22.78
C LEU A 159 -26.36 8.97 -22.00
N ALA A 160 -26.57 7.85 -22.70
CA ALA A 160 -26.65 6.53 -22.07
C ALA A 160 -25.33 6.17 -21.36
N GLY A 161 -24.18 6.44 -21.98
CA GLY A 161 -22.86 6.23 -21.39
C GLY A 161 -22.61 7.08 -20.15
N VAL A 162 -22.94 8.37 -20.19
CA VAL A 162 -22.80 9.28 -19.04
C VAL A 162 -23.71 8.87 -17.88
N LEU A 163 -24.97 8.48 -18.15
CA LEU A 163 -25.89 7.99 -17.13
C LEU A 163 -25.43 6.67 -16.53
N LEU A 164 -24.98 5.73 -17.35
CA LEU A 164 -24.44 4.45 -16.89
C LEU A 164 -23.20 4.66 -16.02
N THR A 165 -22.30 5.57 -16.41
CA THR A 165 -21.12 5.95 -15.64
C THR A 165 -21.50 6.54 -14.29
N GLY A 166 -22.45 7.49 -14.27
CA GLY A 166 -22.95 8.08 -13.03
C GLY A 166 -23.59 7.03 -12.12
N LEU A 167 -24.35 6.09 -12.69
CA LEU A 167 -25.00 4.99 -11.96
C LEU A 167 -23.97 4.00 -11.38
N ILE A 168 -23.01 3.54 -12.18
CA ILE A 168 -21.93 2.66 -11.71
C ILE A 168 -21.14 3.36 -10.61
N THR A 169 -20.80 4.63 -10.81
CA THR A 169 -20.07 5.42 -9.81
C THR A 169 -20.89 5.60 -8.55
N ALA A 170 -22.21 5.78 -8.62
CA ALA A 170 -23.06 5.90 -7.44
C ALA A 170 -23.23 4.57 -6.69
N LEU A 171 -23.38 3.45 -7.42
CA LEU A 171 -23.63 2.12 -6.84
C LEU A 171 -22.38 1.43 -6.31
N LEU A 172 -21.18 1.78 -6.78
CA LEU A 172 -19.94 1.14 -6.38
C LEU A 172 -19.44 1.69 -5.02
N PRO A 173 -19.41 0.90 -3.93
CA PRO A 173 -19.01 1.40 -2.61
C PRO A 173 -17.53 1.80 -2.57
N GLU A 174 -17.22 2.82 -1.76
CA GLU A 174 -15.84 3.25 -1.52
C GLU A 174 -15.05 2.12 -0.84
N GLY A 175 -13.89 1.75 -1.42
CA GLY A 175 -13.03 0.67 -0.91
C GLY A 175 -13.34 -0.74 -1.43
N ALA A 176 -14.43 -0.94 -2.19
CA ALA A 176 -14.74 -2.24 -2.79
C ALA A 176 -13.60 -2.76 -3.70
N LEU A 177 -12.89 -1.84 -4.38
CA LEU A 177 -11.78 -2.15 -5.27
C LEU A 177 -10.42 -2.18 -4.55
N THR A 178 -10.37 -1.86 -3.25
CA THR A 178 -9.14 -1.91 -2.45
C THR A 178 -8.89 -3.27 -1.79
N ASP A 179 -9.85 -4.20 -1.84
CA ASP A 179 -9.67 -5.55 -1.32
C ASP A 179 -8.44 -6.22 -2.01
N PRO A 180 -7.45 -6.73 -1.26
CA PRO A 180 -6.29 -7.42 -1.81
C PRO A 180 -6.63 -8.52 -2.83
N ARG A 181 -7.80 -9.15 -2.72
CA ARG A 181 -8.26 -10.19 -3.66
C ARG A 181 -8.65 -9.65 -5.04
N LEU A 182 -9.00 -8.38 -5.11
CA LEU A 182 -9.39 -7.69 -6.34
C LEU A 182 -8.24 -6.89 -6.95
N GLN A 183 -7.04 -6.93 -6.38
CA GLN A 183 -5.85 -6.25 -6.91
C GLN A 183 -5.01 -7.18 -7.80
N GLY A 184 -4.25 -6.59 -8.74
CA GLY A 184 -3.39 -7.35 -9.66
C GLY A 184 -4.17 -8.01 -10.80
N TRP A 185 -3.89 -9.29 -11.06
CA TRP A 185 -4.49 -10.06 -12.16
C TRP A 185 -6.03 -10.11 -12.16
N PRO A 186 -6.72 -10.35 -11.02
CA PRO A 186 -8.17 -10.34 -10.96
C PRO A 186 -8.79 -9.02 -11.44
N ALA A 187 -8.22 -7.86 -11.09
CA ALA A 187 -8.68 -6.57 -11.57
C ALA A 187 -8.51 -6.41 -13.09
N LEU A 188 -7.38 -6.84 -13.64
CA LEU A 188 -7.13 -6.79 -15.09
C LEU A 188 -8.16 -7.62 -15.85
N LEU A 189 -8.43 -8.84 -15.40
CA LEU A 189 -9.39 -9.74 -16.04
C LEU A 189 -10.84 -9.26 -15.87
N LEU A 190 -11.18 -8.72 -14.70
CA LEU A 190 -12.50 -8.14 -14.45
C LEU A 190 -12.74 -6.95 -15.38
N MET A 191 -11.77 -6.04 -15.51
CA MET A 191 -11.91 -4.87 -16.37
C MET A 191 -11.90 -5.23 -17.85
N LEU A 192 -11.20 -6.29 -18.25
CA LEU A 192 -11.32 -6.85 -19.60
C LEU A 192 -12.72 -7.41 -19.85
N PHE A 193 -13.25 -8.20 -18.90
CA PHE A 193 -14.58 -8.80 -19.01
C PHE A 193 -15.69 -7.74 -19.04
N VAL A 194 -15.54 -6.65 -18.28
CA VAL A 194 -16.47 -5.52 -18.32
C VAL A 194 -16.26 -4.69 -19.58
N GLY A 195 -15.02 -4.42 -19.99
CA GLY A 195 -14.71 -3.60 -21.16
C GLY A 195 -15.21 -4.20 -22.47
N ILE A 196 -15.06 -5.52 -22.67
CA ILE A 196 -15.40 -6.18 -23.94
C ILE A 196 -16.87 -5.98 -24.36
N PRO A 197 -17.86 -6.17 -23.47
CA PRO A 197 -19.28 -6.00 -23.81
C PRO A 197 -19.77 -4.55 -23.73
N LEU A 198 -19.06 -3.68 -23.02
CA LEU A 198 -19.54 -2.34 -22.68
C LEU A 198 -19.33 -1.38 -23.85
N TYR A 199 -20.41 -0.86 -24.40
CA TYR A 199 -20.33 0.10 -25.50
C TYR A 199 -20.01 1.50 -24.99
N VAL A 200 -18.72 1.83 -24.86
CA VAL A 200 -18.25 3.14 -24.39
C VAL A 200 -17.34 3.77 -25.43
N CYS A 201 -17.57 5.05 -25.73
CA CYS A 201 -16.66 5.81 -26.59
C CYS A 201 -15.34 6.11 -25.86
N ASP A 202 -14.26 6.24 -26.64
CA ASP A 202 -12.94 6.69 -26.21
C ASP A 202 -13.00 7.92 -25.28
N ILE A 203 -13.78 8.93 -25.65
CA ILE A 203 -13.94 10.18 -24.89
C ILE A 203 -14.62 9.92 -23.54
N SER A 204 -15.64 9.05 -23.48
CA SER A 204 -16.36 8.74 -22.24
C SER A 204 -15.64 7.72 -21.36
N SER A 205 -14.77 6.87 -21.93
CA SER A 205 -14.06 5.84 -21.17
C SER A 205 -12.98 6.41 -20.24
N THR A 206 -12.38 7.56 -20.62
CA THR A 206 -11.32 8.21 -19.86
C THR A 206 -11.79 8.75 -18.50
N PRO A 207 -12.90 9.53 -18.41
CA PRO A 207 -13.47 9.92 -17.12
C PRO A 207 -13.94 8.74 -16.26
N VAL A 208 -14.48 7.68 -16.89
CA VAL A 208 -14.89 6.45 -16.18
C VAL A 208 -13.68 5.81 -15.50
N ALA A 209 -12.60 5.61 -16.26
CA ALA A 209 -11.37 5.04 -15.74
C ALA A 209 -10.79 5.88 -14.59
N ALA A 210 -10.76 7.21 -14.74
CA ALA A 210 -10.28 8.11 -13.69
C ALA A 210 -11.12 8.00 -12.40
N ALA A 211 -12.45 7.98 -12.53
CA ALA A 211 -13.36 7.81 -11.38
C ALA A 211 -13.15 6.46 -10.67
N LEU A 212 -12.91 5.39 -11.43
CA LEU A 212 -12.65 4.06 -10.86
C LEU A 212 -11.28 3.99 -10.17
N ILE A 213 -10.25 4.66 -10.69
CA ILE A 213 -8.94 4.78 -10.03
C ILE A 213 -9.07 5.51 -8.69
N LEU A 214 -9.84 6.59 -8.64
CA LEU A 214 -10.13 7.31 -7.39
C LEU A 214 -10.86 6.42 -6.38
N LYS A 215 -11.65 5.45 -6.85
CA LYS A 215 -12.30 4.42 -6.01
C LYS A 215 -11.43 3.22 -5.68
N GLY A 216 -10.17 3.22 -6.12
CA GLY A 216 -9.16 2.24 -5.77
C GLY A 216 -8.80 1.23 -6.85
N LEU A 217 -9.31 1.36 -8.07
CA LEU A 217 -8.88 0.55 -9.21
C LEU A 217 -7.38 0.75 -9.50
N SER A 218 -6.68 -0.32 -9.85
CA SER A 218 -5.28 -0.21 -10.26
C SER A 218 -5.14 0.52 -11.61
N PRO A 219 -4.07 1.30 -11.82
CA PRO A 219 -3.84 2.03 -13.08
C PRO A 219 -3.78 1.11 -14.30
N GLY A 220 -3.17 -0.06 -14.16
CA GLY A 220 -3.13 -1.08 -15.21
C GLY A 220 -4.50 -1.62 -15.59
N ALA A 221 -5.40 -1.81 -14.62
CA ALA A 221 -6.77 -2.27 -14.89
C ALA A 221 -7.62 -1.18 -15.56
N ALA A 222 -7.38 0.09 -15.23
CA ALA A 222 -7.92 1.21 -16.00
C ALA A 222 -7.42 1.19 -17.45
N LEU A 223 -6.12 0.97 -17.69
CA LEU A 223 -5.59 0.88 -19.06
C LEU A 223 -6.23 -0.26 -19.86
N VAL A 224 -6.41 -1.43 -19.25
CA VAL A 224 -7.12 -2.56 -19.90
C VAL A 224 -8.53 -2.16 -20.34
N PHE A 225 -9.27 -1.46 -19.47
CA PHE A 225 -10.60 -0.96 -19.80
C PHE A 225 -10.57 0.07 -20.94
N LEU A 226 -9.60 0.99 -20.91
CA LEU A 226 -9.43 2.04 -21.92
C LEU A 226 -9.05 1.49 -23.29
N LEU A 227 -8.30 0.39 -23.36
CA LEU A 227 -7.91 -0.25 -24.63
C LEU A 227 -9.00 -1.18 -25.16
N ALA A 228 -9.64 -1.96 -24.27
CA ALA A 228 -10.65 -2.92 -24.69
C ALA A 228 -11.96 -2.23 -25.09
N GLY A 229 -12.50 -1.35 -24.25
CA GLY A 229 -13.84 -0.78 -24.42
C GLY A 229 -14.09 -0.11 -25.79
N PRO A 230 -13.30 0.91 -26.18
CA PRO A 230 -13.47 1.59 -27.46
C PRO A 230 -13.21 0.69 -28.68
N ALA A 231 -12.33 -0.30 -28.54
CA ALA A 231 -12.01 -1.26 -29.60
C ALA A 231 -13.14 -2.30 -29.80
N THR A 232 -13.80 -2.76 -28.74
CA THR A 232 -14.74 -3.90 -28.78
C THR A 232 -16.20 -3.49 -28.67
N ASN A 233 -16.68 -2.65 -29.58
CA ASN A 233 -18.10 -2.33 -29.66
C ASN A 233 -18.92 -3.49 -30.24
N ALA A 234 -19.90 -4.02 -29.48
CA ALA A 234 -20.81 -5.07 -29.94
C ALA A 234 -21.47 -4.80 -31.32
N ALA A 235 -21.93 -3.58 -31.58
CA ALA A 235 -22.52 -3.20 -32.87
C ALA A 235 -21.47 -3.24 -33.98
N SER A 236 -20.28 -2.68 -33.75
CA SER A 236 -19.17 -2.73 -34.70
C SER A 236 -18.70 -4.15 -34.95
N LEU A 237 -18.68 -4.99 -33.92
CA LEU A 237 -18.25 -6.38 -33.98
C LEU A 237 -19.18 -7.21 -34.86
N THR A 238 -20.51 -6.95 -34.83
CA THR A 238 -21.43 -7.63 -35.75
C THR A 238 -21.18 -7.27 -37.23
N VAL A 239 -20.88 -6.00 -37.51
CA VAL A 239 -20.52 -5.54 -38.86
C VAL A 239 -19.16 -6.12 -39.26
N LEU A 240 -18.20 -6.11 -38.35
CA LEU A 240 -16.86 -6.66 -38.54
C LEU A 240 -16.91 -8.15 -38.82
N TRP A 241 -17.77 -8.88 -38.12
CA TRP A 241 -17.99 -10.31 -38.31
C TRP A 241 -18.53 -10.61 -39.71
N ARG A 242 -19.44 -9.77 -40.22
CA ARG A 242 -19.92 -9.88 -41.61
C ARG A 242 -18.86 -9.52 -42.65
N VAL A 243 -17.98 -8.56 -42.36
CA VAL A 243 -17.00 -8.04 -43.33
C VAL A 243 -15.69 -8.83 -43.36
N LEU A 244 -15.13 -9.21 -42.21
CA LEU A 244 -13.84 -9.91 -42.10
C LEU A 244 -13.99 -11.42 -41.83
N GLY A 245 -15.15 -11.87 -41.37
CA GLY A 245 -15.42 -13.27 -41.05
C GLY A 245 -15.12 -13.63 -39.59
N ARG A 246 -15.69 -14.77 -39.14
CA ARG A 246 -15.67 -15.19 -37.72
C ARG A 246 -14.27 -15.37 -37.15
N ARG A 247 -13.39 -16.03 -37.90
CA ARG A 247 -12.02 -16.35 -37.46
C ARG A 247 -11.21 -15.09 -37.24
N ALA A 248 -11.27 -14.13 -38.19
CA ALA A 248 -10.61 -12.84 -38.07
C ALA A 248 -11.08 -12.06 -36.84
N VAL A 249 -12.39 -12.02 -36.56
CA VAL A 249 -12.93 -11.33 -35.37
C VAL A 249 -12.50 -11.99 -34.06
N ILE A 250 -12.44 -13.32 -34.01
CA ILE A 250 -11.96 -14.03 -32.81
C ILE A 250 -10.48 -13.70 -32.57
N THR A 251 -9.63 -13.76 -33.60
CA THR A 251 -8.20 -13.43 -33.47
C THR A 251 -7.99 -11.98 -33.07
N TYR A 252 -8.79 -11.06 -33.62
CA TYR A 252 -8.81 -9.66 -33.24
C TYR A 252 -9.10 -9.47 -31.75
N LEU A 253 -10.15 -10.12 -31.22
CA LEU A 253 -10.50 -10.04 -29.79
C LEU A 253 -9.43 -10.67 -28.89
N ILE A 254 -8.86 -11.81 -29.27
CA ILE A 254 -7.79 -12.46 -28.52
C ILE A 254 -6.55 -11.55 -28.46
N ALA A 255 -6.18 -10.93 -29.57
CA ALA A 255 -5.05 -10.00 -29.60
C ALA A 255 -5.28 -8.79 -28.67
N ILE A 256 -6.47 -8.20 -28.70
CA ILE A 256 -6.83 -7.11 -27.77
C ILE A 256 -6.76 -7.58 -26.32
N ALA A 257 -7.36 -8.72 -25.99
CA ALA A 257 -7.36 -9.26 -24.64
C ALA A 257 -5.94 -9.51 -24.10
N VAL A 258 -5.10 -10.20 -24.88
CA VAL A 258 -3.75 -10.56 -24.46
C VAL A 258 -2.87 -9.31 -24.31
N VAL A 259 -2.81 -8.46 -25.33
CA VAL A 259 -1.92 -7.29 -25.29
C VAL A 259 -2.38 -6.28 -24.24
N SER A 260 -3.69 -6.04 -24.11
CA SER A 260 -4.20 -5.10 -23.11
C SER A 260 -3.89 -5.57 -21.69
N VAL A 261 -4.08 -6.86 -21.38
CA VAL A 261 -3.77 -7.42 -20.05
C VAL A 261 -2.27 -7.37 -19.76
N LEU A 262 -1.42 -7.72 -20.73
CA LEU A 262 0.04 -7.64 -20.58
C LEU A 262 0.51 -6.19 -20.37
N ALA A 263 -0.02 -5.24 -21.15
CA ALA A 263 0.27 -3.83 -20.99
C ALA A 263 -0.21 -3.30 -19.63
N GLY A 264 -1.40 -3.70 -19.18
CA GLY A 264 -1.93 -3.36 -17.86
C GLY A 264 -1.08 -3.93 -16.72
N ALA A 265 -0.65 -5.18 -16.82
CA ALA A 265 0.27 -5.78 -15.84
C ALA A 265 1.60 -5.03 -15.80
N LEU A 266 2.18 -4.72 -16.96
CA LEU A 266 3.42 -3.93 -17.06
C LEU A 266 3.27 -2.55 -16.42
N ILE A 267 2.13 -1.88 -16.62
CA ILE A 267 1.87 -0.57 -16.03
C ILE A 267 1.77 -0.65 -14.51
N ASN A 268 1.10 -1.66 -13.96
CA ASN A 268 1.07 -1.87 -12.51
C ASN A 268 2.49 -2.02 -11.94
N GLU A 269 3.37 -2.78 -12.62
CA GLU A 269 4.78 -2.93 -12.22
C GLU A 269 5.57 -1.62 -12.31
N ILE A 270 5.37 -0.83 -13.36
CA ILE A 270 6.00 0.48 -13.50
C ILE A 270 5.61 1.39 -12.33
N TYR A 271 4.33 1.49 -11.98
CA TYR A 271 3.89 2.29 -10.83
C TYR A 271 4.39 1.75 -9.50
N ALA A 272 4.40 0.43 -9.32
CA ALA A 272 4.96 -0.20 -8.12
C ALA A 272 6.46 0.11 -7.96
N SER A 273 7.22 0.10 -9.06
CA SER A 273 8.66 0.39 -9.05
C SER A 273 8.99 1.87 -8.79
N LEU A 274 8.12 2.78 -9.23
CA LEU A 274 8.29 4.23 -9.06
C LEU A 274 7.78 4.73 -7.70
N GLY A 275 6.98 3.93 -6.96
CA GLY A 275 6.39 4.32 -5.69
C GLY A 275 5.43 5.51 -5.79
N VAL A 276 4.88 5.76 -6.99
CA VAL A 276 4.00 6.91 -7.27
C VAL A 276 2.55 6.49 -7.07
N ASP A 277 1.87 7.16 -6.14
CA ASP A 277 0.44 6.98 -5.90
C ASP A 277 -0.38 7.75 -6.94
N VAL A 278 -0.97 7.03 -7.91
CA VAL A 278 -1.80 7.61 -9.00
C VAL A 278 -3.00 8.39 -8.46
N ARG A 279 -3.49 8.01 -7.27
CA ARG A 279 -4.62 8.67 -6.60
C ARG A 279 -4.33 10.13 -6.27
N ALA A 280 -3.07 10.48 -6.01
CA ALA A 280 -2.66 11.85 -5.71
C ALA A 280 -2.78 12.77 -6.94
N VAL A 281 -2.51 12.25 -8.14
CA VAL A 281 -2.53 13.02 -9.39
C VAL A 281 -3.93 13.05 -10.01
N ALA A 282 -4.65 11.92 -10.04
CA ALA A 282 -6.00 11.82 -10.60
C ALA A 282 -7.02 12.73 -9.90
N GLY A 283 -6.81 13.09 -8.62
CA GLY A 283 -7.64 14.04 -7.87
C GLY A 283 -7.35 15.52 -8.16
N THR A 284 -6.12 15.85 -8.59
CA THR A 284 -5.68 17.25 -8.80
C THR A 284 -6.14 17.86 -10.12
N GLY A 285 -6.43 17.04 -11.15
CA GLY A 285 -6.92 17.51 -12.45
C GLY A 285 -8.29 18.20 -12.42
N SER A 286 -9.09 17.94 -11.38
CA SER A 286 -10.37 18.61 -11.13
C SER A 286 -10.26 20.10 -10.78
N ARG A 287 -9.04 20.62 -10.56
CA ARG A 287 -8.77 22.05 -10.33
C ARG A 287 -8.21 22.80 -11.55
N ALA A 288 -7.97 22.12 -12.68
CA ALA A 288 -7.36 22.73 -13.85
C ALA A 288 -8.31 23.69 -14.60
N ILE A 289 -9.64 23.50 -14.47
CA ILE A 289 -10.64 24.34 -15.10
C ILE A 289 -11.39 25.11 -14.01
N PRO A 290 -11.36 26.45 -14.01
CA PRO A 290 -12.07 27.20 -13.00
C PRO A 290 -13.59 27.03 -13.17
N ARG A 291 -14.34 26.96 -12.06
CA ARG A 291 -15.79 26.67 -12.04
C ARG A 291 -16.63 27.57 -12.95
N TRP A 292 -16.15 28.79 -13.19
CA TRP A 292 -16.81 29.74 -14.08
C TRP A 292 -16.73 29.36 -15.57
N VAL A 293 -15.83 28.46 -15.98
CA VAL A 293 -15.79 27.85 -17.32
C VAL A 293 -16.52 26.52 -17.35
N GLU A 294 -16.33 25.70 -16.31
CA GLU A 294 -16.90 24.36 -16.21
C GLU A 294 -18.43 24.37 -16.29
N ILE A 295 -19.09 25.19 -15.46
CA ILE A 295 -20.55 25.27 -15.38
C ILE A 295 -21.17 25.71 -16.72
N PRO A 296 -20.76 26.83 -17.36
CA PRO A 296 -21.36 27.22 -18.63
C PRO A 296 -21.05 26.24 -19.76
N ALA A 297 -19.88 25.59 -19.79
CA ALA A 297 -19.57 24.56 -20.77
C ALA A 297 -20.50 23.33 -20.61
N ALA A 298 -20.69 22.86 -19.37
CA ALA A 298 -21.61 21.77 -19.08
C ALA A 298 -23.06 22.11 -19.46
N VAL A 299 -23.51 23.34 -19.15
CA VAL A 299 -24.84 23.84 -19.54
C VAL A 299 -24.98 23.92 -21.07
N ALA A 300 -23.97 24.38 -21.78
CA ALA A 300 -23.99 24.47 -23.24
C ALA A 300 -24.08 23.08 -23.90
N VAL A 301 -23.27 22.12 -23.44
CA VAL A 301 -23.31 20.73 -23.92
C VAL A 301 -24.66 20.08 -23.60
N LEU A 302 -25.17 20.27 -22.37
CA LEU A 302 -26.48 19.76 -21.98
C LEU A 302 -27.60 20.36 -22.84
N ALA A 303 -27.55 21.67 -23.12
CA ALA A 303 -28.52 22.34 -23.99
C ALA A 303 -28.45 21.81 -25.43
N LEU A 304 -27.25 21.57 -25.97
CA LEU A 304 -27.05 20.98 -27.29
C LEU A 304 -27.57 19.53 -27.34
N LEU A 305 -27.32 18.72 -26.32
CA LEU A 305 -27.84 17.35 -26.22
C LEU A 305 -29.37 17.33 -26.08
N LEU A 306 -29.95 18.22 -25.28
CA LEU A 306 -31.41 18.35 -25.15
C LEU A 306 -32.05 18.80 -26.47
N ARG A 307 -31.44 19.77 -27.16
CA ARG A 307 -31.87 20.24 -28.48
C ARG A 307 -31.75 19.15 -29.54
N SER A 308 -30.66 18.39 -29.50
CA SER A 308 -30.41 17.23 -30.36
C SER A 308 -31.48 16.16 -30.15
N PHE A 309 -31.75 15.80 -28.90
CA PHE A 309 -32.79 14.84 -28.54
C PHE A 309 -34.18 15.33 -28.98
N ALA A 310 -34.47 16.62 -28.84
CA ALA A 310 -35.72 17.23 -29.29
C ALA A 310 -35.89 17.21 -30.82
N ARG A 311 -34.81 17.40 -31.60
CA ARG A 311 -34.81 17.27 -33.06
C ARG A 311 -34.97 15.82 -33.52
N THR A 312 -34.22 14.92 -32.89
CA THR A 312 -34.16 13.49 -33.21
C THR A 312 -35.46 12.75 -32.88
N ARG A 313 -36.31 13.28 -31.97
CA ARG A 313 -37.69 12.78 -31.70
C ARG A 313 -38.54 12.53 -32.96
N ARG A 314 -38.19 13.10 -34.12
CA ARG A 314 -38.92 12.95 -35.39
C ARG A 314 -38.43 11.80 -36.28
N HIS A 315 -37.23 11.27 -36.07
CA HIS A 315 -36.65 10.15 -36.85
C HIS A 315 -36.03 9.13 -35.88
N LEU A 316 -36.77 8.11 -35.44
CA LEU A 316 -36.18 7.06 -34.60
C LEU A 316 -36.52 5.66 -35.12
N ALA A 317 -35.57 5.06 -35.83
CA ALA A 317 -35.44 3.61 -35.96
C ALA A 317 -35.30 2.90 -34.59
N TRP A 318 -34.84 3.62 -33.56
CA TRP A 318 -34.73 3.16 -32.17
C TRP A 318 -36.06 2.96 -31.45
N ARG A 319 -37.14 3.63 -31.89
CA ARG A 319 -38.48 3.50 -31.29
C ARG A 319 -39.02 2.08 -31.45
N ASP A 320 -38.72 1.45 -32.57
CA ASP A 320 -39.12 0.07 -32.87
C ASP A 320 -38.27 -0.96 -32.12
N GLN A 321 -37.05 -0.62 -31.74
CA GLN A 321 -36.14 -1.47 -30.96
C GLN A 321 -36.50 -1.42 -29.47
N LEU A 322 -36.79 -0.24 -28.93
CA LEU A 322 -37.34 -0.05 -27.58
C LEU A 322 -38.72 -0.70 -27.42
N ARG A 323 -39.59 -0.58 -28.44
CA ARG A 323 -40.89 -1.30 -28.48
C ARG A 323 -40.73 -2.81 -28.45
N ARG A 324 -39.74 -3.34 -29.17
CA ARG A 324 -39.41 -4.78 -29.15
C ARG A 324 -38.87 -5.23 -27.80
N ALA A 325 -38.07 -4.42 -27.13
CA ALA A 325 -37.53 -4.71 -25.81
C ALA A 325 -38.58 -4.61 -24.67
N GLY A 326 -39.60 -3.76 -24.80
CA GLY A 326 -40.66 -3.56 -23.80
C GLY A 326 -41.85 -4.53 -23.91
N ARG A 327 -42.01 -5.19 -25.06
CA ARG A 327 -43.04 -6.21 -25.31
C ARG A 327 -43.12 -7.34 -24.25
N PRO A 328 -42.02 -7.92 -23.74
CA PRO A 328 -42.11 -8.93 -22.67
C PRO A 328 -42.59 -8.38 -21.32
N LEU A 329 -42.51 -7.06 -21.09
CA LEU A 329 -42.93 -6.40 -19.85
C LEU A 329 -44.28 -5.67 -19.97
N GLY A 330 -44.92 -5.67 -21.14
CA GLY A 330 -46.21 -5.00 -21.36
C GLY A 330 -46.14 -3.46 -21.38
N ILE A 331 -44.94 -2.88 -21.48
CA ILE A 331 -44.71 -1.42 -21.41
C ILE A 331 -44.29 -0.90 -22.79
N ASP A 332 -45.04 0.04 -23.38
CA ASP A 332 -44.67 0.72 -24.64
C ASP A 332 -43.57 1.77 -24.38
N LEU A 333 -42.33 1.29 -24.31
CA LEU A 333 -41.10 2.09 -24.14
C LEU A 333 -40.86 3.11 -25.27
N GLY A 334 -41.55 2.99 -26.41
CA GLY A 334 -41.38 3.90 -27.56
C GLY A 334 -42.22 5.18 -27.53
N GLY A 335 -43.18 5.29 -26.61
CA GLY A 335 -44.15 6.40 -26.55
C GLY A 335 -44.02 7.31 -25.32
N ARG A 336 -45.12 7.96 -24.94
CA ARG A 336 -45.23 8.73 -23.68
C ARG A 336 -44.91 7.88 -22.44
N GLY A 337 -45.19 6.57 -22.51
CA GLY A 337 -44.88 5.60 -21.45
C GLY A 337 -43.38 5.45 -21.18
N GLY A 338 -42.54 5.41 -22.22
CA GLY A 338 -41.08 5.37 -22.06
C GLY A 338 -40.50 6.63 -21.43
N VAL A 339 -41.04 7.81 -21.78
CA VAL A 339 -40.64 9.09 -21.18
C VAL A 339 -41.06 9.17 -19.71
N LEU A 340 -42.26 8.70 -19.37
CA LEU A 340 -42.75 8.63 -17.99
C LEU A 340 -41.93 7.63 -17.17
N LEU A 341 -41.58 6.47 -17.73
CA LEU A 341 -40.72 5.48 -17.07
C LEU A 341 -39.32 6.05 -16.84
N ALA A 342 -38.71 6.68 -17.84
CA ALA A 342 -37.40 7.31 -17.70
C ALA A 342 -37.43 8.44 -16.66
N GLY A 343 -38.50 9.26 -16.66
CA GLY A 343 -38.72 10.30 -15.64
C GLY A 343 -38.91 9.73 -14.24
N ALA A 344 -39.67 8.63 -14.10
CA ALA A 344 -39.87 7.94 -12.83
C ALA A 344 -38.56 7.31 -12.32
N VAL A 345 -37.77 6.70 -13.20
CA VAL A 345 -36.45 6.13 -12.86
C VAL A 345 -35.49 7.25 -12.43
N LEU A 346 -35.45 8.38 -13.13
CA LEU A 346 -34.68 9.56 -12.73
C LEU A 346 -35.14 10.13 -11.39
N LEU A 347 -36.45 10.18 -11.13
CA LEU A 347 -37.00 10.63 -9.86
C LEU A 347 -36.65 9.66 -8.71
N ILE A 348 -36.72 8.36 -8.94
CA ILE A 348 -36.31 7.34 -7.97
C ILE A 348 -34.81 7.46 -7.69
N LEU A 349 -33.97 7.58 -8.73
CA LEU A 349 -32.53 7.82 -8.58
C LEU A 349 -32.24 9.11 -7.81
N TYR A 350 -33.00 10.17 -8.06
CA TYR A 350 -32.91 11.42 -7.32
C TYR A 350 -33.28 11.23 -5.85
N LEU A 351 -34.39 10.55 -5.54
CA LEU A 351 -34.82 10.27 -4.17
C LEU A 351 -33.84 9.35 -3.43
N LEU A 352 -33.22 8.40 -4.13
CA LEU A 352 -32.17 7.53 -3.59
C LEU A 352 -30.92 8.31 -3.14
N THR A 353 -30.66 9.51 -3.67
CA THR A 353 -29.59 10.38 -3.15
C THR A 353 -29.84 10.86 -1.71
N GLY A 354 -31.09 10.75 -1.23
CA GLY A 354 -31.46 11.01 0.16
C GLY A 354 -31.18 9.84 1.11
N CYS A 355 -30.72 8.70 0.62
CA CYS A 355 -30.40 7.53 1.44
C CYS A 355 -28.88 7.36 1.54
N GLY A 356 -28.34 7.42 2.75
CA GLY A 356 -26.93 7.15 3.06
C GLY A 356 -26.80 6.07 4.13
N THR A 357 -25.66 5.41 4.21
CA THR A 357 -25.35 4.44 5.26
C THR A 357 -24.19 4.92 6.11
N LEU A 358 -24.20 4.65 7.42
CA LEU A 358 -23.03 4.77 8.28
C LEU A 358 -22.50 3.40 8.65
N GLY A 359 -21.20 3.22 8.48
CA GLY A 359 -20.47 2.04 8.92
C GLY A 359 -20.20 2.03 10.43
N PRO A 360 -19.74 0.90 10.98
CA PRO A 360 -19.31 0.82 12.38
C PRO A 360 -18.10 1.72 12.63
N GLY A 361 -18.17 2.54 13.68
CA GLY A 361 -17.11 3.50 14.02
C GLY A 361 -17.09 4.77 13.17
N GLU A 362 -18.08 4.95 12.28
CA GLU A 362 -18.31 6.21 11.57
C GLU A 362 -19.31 7.09 12.33
N VAL A 363 -19.05 8.39 12.35
CA VAL A 363 -19.98 9.40 12.86
C VAL A 363 -20.39 10.30 11.71
N GLY A 364 -21.64 10.74 11.69
CA GLY A 364 -22.15 11.55 10.59
C GLY A 364 -23.08 12.66 11.02
N TRP A 365 -23.10 13.70 10.21
CA TRP A 365 -23.97 14.86 10.36
C TRP A 365 -24.79 15.07 9.10
N VAL A 366 -26.09 15.24 9.28
CA VAL A 366 -26.98 15.70 8.22
C VAL A 366 -26.95 17.22 8.21
N VAL A 367 -26.46 17.77 7.10
CA VAL A 367 -26.37 19.22 6.88
C VAL A 367 -27.45 19.62 5.89
N GLU A 368 -28.43 20.38 6.36
CA GLU A 368 -29.57 20.90 5.58
C GLU A 368 -29.36 22.39 5.34
N PHE A 369 -29.27 22.81 4.06
CA PHE A 369 -29.00 24.20 3.66
C PHE A 369 -27.81 24.86 4.40
N GLY A 370 -26.81 24.07 4.77
CA GLY A 370 -25.63 24.53 5.52
C GLY A 370 -25.77 24.53 7.04
N ARG A 371 -26.97 24.28 7.59
CA ARG A 371 -27.19 24.10 9.03
C ARG A 371 -27.13 22.61 9.39
N ILE A 372 -26.48 22.30 10.51
CA ILE A 372 -26.45 20.93 11.04
C ILE A 372 -27.76 20.69 11.80
N THR A 373 -28.57 19.75 11.34
CA THR A 373 -29.87 19.43 11.94
C THR A 373 -29.86 18.16 12.77
N ARG A 374 -29.06 17.15 12.39
CA ARG A 374 -28.93 15.89 13.13
C ARG A 374 -27.49 15.39 13.16
N ALA A 375 -27.04 14.96 14.32
CA ALA A 375 -25.81 14.18 14.53
C ALA A 375 -26.20 12.71 14.77
N ILE A 376 -25.49 11.78 14.14
CA ILE A 376 -25.80 10.35 14.15
C ILE A 376 -24.52 9.59 14.44
N GLU A 377 -24.48 8.92 15.58
CA GLU A 377 -23.33 8.13 16.05
C GLU A 377 -23.56 6.63 15.92
N THR A 378 -24.82 6.21 15.71
CA THR A 378 -25.18 4.80 15.56
C THR A 378 -25.05 4.35 14.11
N PRO A 379 -24.39 3.21 13.83
CA PRO A 379 -24.32 2.65 12.49
C PRO A 379 -25.72 2.25 12.00
N GLY A 380 -26.01 2.50 10.72
CA GLY A 380 -27.33 2.23 10.16
C GLY A 380 -27.64 2.99 8.88
N LEU A 381 -28.85 2.78 8.36
CA LEU A 381 -29.40 3.53 7.24
C LEU A 381 -29.87 4.91 7.73
N VAL A 382 -29.38 5.95 7.08
CA VAL A 382 -29.75 7.34 7.32
C VAL A 382 -30.51 7.87 6.12
N VAL A 383 -31.72 8.35 6.38
CA VAL A 383 -32.55 9.01 5.38
C VAL A 383 -32.53 10.51 5.63
N HIS A 384 -32.20 11.28 4.61
CA HIS A 384 -32.17 12.73 4.58
C HIS A 384 -32.81 13.25 3.28
N ALA A 385 -33.08 14.56 3.21
CA ALA A 385 -33.58 15.14 1.97
C ALA A 385 -32.55 14.96 0.83
N PRO A 386 -32.98 14.72 -0.42
CA PRO A 386 -32.05 14.59 -1.54
C PRO A 386 -31.26 15.89 -1.77
N TYR A 387 -30.10 15.77 -2.41
CA TYR A 387 -29.29 16.92 -2.79
C TYR A 387 -30.09 17.87 -3.70
N PRO A 388 -29.99 19.20 -3.59
CA PRO A 388 -29.05 20.01 -2.80
C PRO A 388 -29.56 20.39 -1.40
N PHE A 389 -30.72 19.89 -0.98
CA PHE A 389 -31.37 20.34 0.26
C PHE A 389 -30.67 19.83 1.51
N ALA A 390 -30.23 18.57 1.49
CA ALA A 390 -29.41 17.99 2.54
C ALA A 390 -28.22 17.19 1.98
N ARG A 391 -27.19 17.03 2.81
CA ARG A 391 -26.06 16.12 2.57
C ARG A 391 -25.67 15.42 3.86
N LEU A 392 -25.29 14.16 3.76
CA LEU A 392 -24.67 13.40 4.84
C LEU A 392 -23.16 13.57 4.79
N VAL A 393 -22.59 14.22 5.80
CA VAL A 393 -21.14 14.32 6.00
C VAL A 393 -20.73 13.23 6.98
N LYS A 394 -19.74 12.41 6.62
CA LYS A 394 -19.25 11.29 7.45
C LYS A 394 -17.79 11.50 7.81
N GLU A 395 -17.39 11.08 9.01
CA GLU A 395 -16.00 11.06 9.48
C GLU A 395 -15.73 9.77 10.26
N ARG A 396 -14.46 9.35 10.28
CA ARG A 396 -13.96 8.19 11.01
C ARG A 396 -13.06 8.65 12.16
N PRO A 397 -13.60 8.86 13.37
CA PRO A 397 -12.82 9.40 14.48
C PRO A 397 -11.69 8.49 14.96
N ALA A 398 -11.91 7.17 14.93
CA ALA A 398 -10.94 6.18 15.39
C ALA A 398 -9.83 5.86 14.35
N GLU A 399 -9.89 6.46 13.17
CA GLU A 399 -8.85 6.28 12.15
C GLU A 399 -7.57 6.99 12.58
N VAL A 400 -6.48 6.24 12.72
CA VAL A 400 -5.16 6.80 13.02
C VAL A 400 -4.60 7.43 11.76
N ARG A 401 -4.34 8.73 11.85
CA ARG A 401 -3.73 9.53 10.79
C ARG A 401 -2.28 9.79 11.15
N MET A 402 -1.42 9.77 10.13
CA MET A 402 0.01 9.94 10.28
C MET A 402 0.50 11.13 9.46
N ILE A 403 1.34 11.96 10.06
CA ILE A 403 2.06 13.04 9.38
C ILE A 403 3.55 12.80 9.59
N ASP A 404 4.26 12.64 8.48
CA ASP A 404 5.71 12.47 8.47
C ASP A 404 6.40 13.79 8.12
N ARG A 405 7.45 14.14 8.88
CA ARG A 405 8.26 15.35 8.68
C ARG A 405 9.73 14.99 8.49
N GLY A 406 10.41 15.73 7.61
CA GLY A 406 11.81 15.49 7.24
C GLY A 406 12.04 14.24 6.39
N TYR A 407 10.99 13.65 5.80
CA TYR A 407 11.07 12.46 4.97
C TYR A 407 10.12 12.56 3.76
N ARG A 408 10.55 12.04 2.60
CA ARG A 408 9.65 11.59 1.54
C ARG A 408 9.82 10.10 1.37
N HIS A 409 8.72 9.36 1.32
CA HIS A 409 8.72 7.91 1.20
C HIS A 409 9.59 7.48 0.01
N GLY A 410 10.60 6.61 0.26
CA GLY A 410 11.47 6.07 -0.77
C GLY A 410 12.66 6.93 -1.23
N GLN A 411 12.86 8.15 -0.72
CA GLN A 411 14.06 8.95 -1.05
C GLN A 411 15.12 8.93 0.07
N PRO A 412 16.41 8.78 -0.27
CA PRO A 412 17.50 8.87 0.70
C PRO A 412 17.58 10.28 1.29
N PHE A 413 18.00 10.33 2.54
CA PHE A 413 18.18 11.55 3.32
C PHE A 413 19.09 12.55 2.60
N VAL A 414 18.59 13.77 2.35
CA VAL A 414 19.36 14.87 1.75
C VAL A 414 19.83 15.80 2.88
N ALA A 415 20.91 15.45 3.58
CA ALA A 415 21.74 16.47 4.21
C ALA A 415 22.73 16.97 3.16
N ALA A 416 22.33 17.99 2.42
CA ALA A 416 23.19 18.61 1.42
C ALA A 416 24.19 19.54 2.11
N PRO A 417 25.51 19.35 1.94
CA PRO A 417 26.50 20.26 2.51
C PRO A 417 26.28 21.69 2.03
N VAL A 418 26.68 22.69 2.82
CA VAL A 418 26.43 24.12 2.53
C VAL A 418 26.84 24.53 1.11
N ARG A 419 27.95 23.98 0.58
CA ARG A 419 28.41 24.23 -0.80
C ARG A 419 27.51 23.65 -1.89
N SER A 420 26.72 22.63 -1.58
CA SER A 420 25.77 21.98 -2.49
C SER A 420 24.36 22.56 -2.42
N ARG A 421 24.02 23.32 -1.36
CA ARG A 421 22.71 23.98 -1.23
C ARG A 421 22.38 24.92 -2.39
N ALA A 422 23.41 25.55 -2.98
CA ALA A 422 23.26 26.41 -4.16
C ALA A 422 22.80 25.67 -5.43
N ARG A 423 22.83 24.33 -5.45
CA ARG A 423 22.37 23.50 -6.58
C ARG A 423 21.05 22.78 -6.31
N LEU A 424 20.46 22.97 -5.13
CA LEU A 424 19.19 22.33 -4.78
C LEU A 424 18.03 23.01 -5.51
N THR A 425 17.07 22.21 -5.95
CA THR A 425 15.79 22.72 -6.43
C THR A 425 15.02 23.38 -5.27
N PRO A 426 14.08 24.30 -5.56
CA PRO A 426 13.27 24.94 -4.52
C PRO A 426 12.54 23.96 -3.60
N GLN A 427 12.15 22.80 -4.12
CA GLN A 427 11.49 21.75 -3.33
C GLN A 427 12.45 21.02 -2.39
N GLU A 428 13.68 20.73 -2.83
CA GLU A 428 14.70 20.10 -2.00
C GLU A 428 15.18 21.05 -0.90
N LEU A 429 15.31 22.35 -1.21
CA LEU A 429 15.67 23.36 -0.22
C LEU A 429 14.60 23.47 0.88
N ALA A 430 13.32 23.40 0.52
CA ALA A 430 12.23 23.34 1.48
C ALA A 430 12.34 22.10 2.38
N LEU A 431 12.61 20.92 1.82
CA LEU A 431 12.77 19.68 2.59
C LEU A 431 13.95 19.73 3.59
N VAL A 432 15.08 20.33 3.19
CA VAL A 432 16.24 20.54 4.08
C VAL A 432 15.86 21.50 5.22
N ALA A 433 15.16 22.59 4.91
CA ALA A 433 14.69 23.55 5.91
C ALA A 433 13.63 22.97 6.87
N GLU A 434 12.88 21.97 6.42
CA GLU A 434 11.91 21.21 7.24
C GLU A 434 12.61 20.26 8.21
N ALA A 435 13.71 19.61 7.79
CA ALA A 435 14.43 18.62 8.60
C ALA A 435 15.42 19.25 9.60
N GLU A 436 15.95 20.44 9.32
CA GLU A 436 16.97 21.08 10.18
C GLU A 436 16.34 21.85 11.36
N ILE A 437 16.73 21.45 12.57
CA ILE A 437 16.30 22.04 13.84
C ILE A 437 17.53 22.38 14.68
N ALA A 438 17.55 23.58 15.27
CA ALA A 438 18.61 24.00 16.18
C ALA A 438 18.34 23.48 17.61
N THR A 439 19.38 22.96 18.27
CA THR A 439 19.37 22.62 19.70
C THR A 439 19.67 23.85 20.55
N GLY A 440 19.54 23.72 21.88
CA GLY A 440 19.79 24.82 22.81
C GLY A 440 21.24 25.34 22.81
N GLU A 441 22.17 24.56 22.27
CA GLU A 441 23.61 24.88 22.17
C GLU A 441 24.00 25.36 20.77
N GLU A 442 23.03 25.89 20.00
CA GLU A 442 23.23 26.42 18.65
C GLU A 442 23.73 25.38 17.62
N THR A 443 23.55 24.08 17.91
CA THR A 443 23.90 23.02 16.96
C THR A 443 22.71 22.69 16.07
N LEU A 444 22.93 22.65 14.76
CA LEU A 444 21.91 22.22 13.80
C LEU A 444 21.89 20.69 13.72
N LEU A 445 20.76 20.09 14.04
CA LEU A 445 20.50 18.67 13.87
C LEU A 445 19.46 18.47 12.77
N ALA A 446 19.66 17.43 11.96
CA ALA A 446 18.65 16.98 11.03
C ALA A 446 17.76 15.95 11.72
N VAL A 447 16.50 16.31 11.94
CA VAL A 447 15.53 15.56 12.73
C VAL A 447 14.37 15.13 11.86
N ARG A 448 14.07 13.83 11.92
CA ARG A 448 12.93 13.20 11.26
C ARG A 448 12.01 12.65 12.32
N TYR A 449 10.74 13.02 12.21
CA TYR A 449 9.75 12.60 13.18
C TYR A 449 8.41 12.34 12.50
N SER A 450 7.63 11.45 13.10
CA SER A 450 6.28 11.09 12.64
C SER A 450 5.30 11.34 13.77
N VAL A 451 4.15 11.93 13.43
CA VAL A 451 3.07 12.24 14.37
C VAL A 451 1.87 11.36 14.04
N GLN A 452 1.45 10.57 15.01
CA GLN A 452 0.23 9.79 14.93
C GLN A 452 -0.85 10.45 15.78
N TYR A 453 -1.99 10.76 15.16
CA TYR A 453 -3.12 11.40 15.81
C TYR A 453 -4.44 10.78 15.36
N ALA A 454 -5.45 10.91 16.22
CA ALA A 454 -6.84 10.55 15.95
C ALA A 454 -7.74 11.76 16.21
N LEU A 455 -9.01 11.66 15.82
CA LEU A 455 -9.96 12.74 16.09
C LEU A 455 -10.52 12.57 17.50
N GLY A 456 -10.23 13.52 18.39
CA GLY A 456 -10.90 13.61 19.69
C GLY A 456 -12.33 14.11 19.54
N ASN A 457 -12.52 15.13 18.70
CA ASN A 457 -13.83 15.66 18.34
C ASN A 457 -13.94 15.83 16.81
N ALA A 458 -14.66 14.90 16.18
CA ALA A 458 -14.83 14.88 14.73
C ALA A 458 -15.67 16.06 14.20
N TYR A 459 -16.54 16.67 15.02
CA TYR A 459 -17.28 17.87 14.64
C TYR A 459 -16.33 19.06 14.43
N THR A 460 -15.47 19.33 15.41
CA THR A 460 -14.52 20.45 15.35
C THR A 460 -13.59 20.29 14.17
N HIS A 461 -13.02 19.08 14.02
CA HIS A 461 -12.13 18.77 12.92
C HIS A 461 -12.76 19.03 11.54
N ARG A 462 -14.04 18.68 11.34
CA ARG A 462 -14.68 18.77 10.02
C ARG A 462 -15.27 20.13 9.71
N PHE A 463 -15.86 20.81 10.69
CA PHE A 463 -16.65 22.02 10.46
C PHE A 463 -15.96 23.31 10.91
N LEU A 464 -15.01 23.24 11.84
CA LEU A 464 -14.34 24.43 12.38
C LEU A 464 -12.92 24.62 11.83
N LEU A 465 -12.27 23.57 11.34
CA LEU A 465 -10.93 23.63 10.75
C LEU A 465 -11.01 23.72 9.22
N ALA A 466 -10.38 24.76 8.65
CA ALA A 466 -10.26 24.92 7.20
C ALA A 466 -9.22 23.96 6.59
N ASP A 467 -8.07 23.81 7.24
CA ASP A 467 -6.99 22.88 6.86
C ASP A 467 -6.44 22.16 8.12
N PRO A 468 -7.05 21.02 8.50
CA PRO A 468 -6.65 20.31 9.72
C PRO A 468 -5.26 19.69 9.62
N ALA A 469 -4.88 19.17 8.45
CA ALA A 469 -3.57 18.56 8.25
C ALA A 469 -2.46 19.60 8.29
N GLY A 470 -2.66 20.76 7.66
CA GLY A 470 -1.74 21.89 7.74
C GLY A 470 -1.59 22.42 9.16
N LEU A 471 -2.68 22.50 9.93
CA LEU A 471 -2.64 22.94 11.32
C LEU A 471 -1.81 22.00 12.20
N VAL A 472 -2.08 20.69 12.16
CA VAL A 472 -1.29 19.71 12.94
C VAL A 472 0.17 19.76 12.54
N THR A 473 0.46 19.88 11.25
CA THR A 473 1.84 20.00 10.75
C THR A 473 2.54 21.23 11.33
N ALA A 474 1.92 22.39 11.30
CA ALA A 474 2.48 23.62 11.84
C ALA A 474 2.69 23.56 13.36
N CYS A 475 1.71 23.03 14.10
CA CYS A 475 1.82 22.82 15.55
C CYS A 475 2.89 21.79 15.90
N ALA A 476 3.03 20.73 15.11
CA ALA A 476 4.05 19.70 15.29
C ALA A 476 5.45 20.25 15.05
N ASP A 477 5.65 21.03 13.97
CA ASP A 477 6.92 21.70 13.70
C ASP A 477 7.29 22.67 14.83
N TYR A 478 6.31 23.44 15.33
CA TYR A 478 6.53 24.31 16.49
C TYR A 478 6.91 23.50 17.74
N ALA A 479 6.16 22.45 18.07
CA ALA A 479 6.41 21.64 19.26
C ALA A 479 7.77 20.93 19.20
N ALA A 480 8.12 20.38 18.03
CA ALA A 480 9.42 19.77 17.78
C ALA A 480 10.55 20.78 17.95
N ARG A 481 10.50 21.91 17.24
CA ARG A 481 11.51 22.98 17.31
C ARG A 481 11.66 23.53 18.72
N ARG A 482 10.55 23.72 19.44
CA ARG A 482 10.56 24.24 20.81
C ARG A 482 11.20 23.26 21.80
N VAL A 483 10.83 21.98 21.75
CA VAL A 483 11.36 20.97 22.68
C VAL A 483 12.83 20.69 22.40
N ILE A 484 13.23 20.59 21.14
CA ILE A 484 14.63 20.31 20.76
C ILE A 484 15.52 21.51 21.06
N ALA A 485 15.04 22.74 20.87
CA ALA A 485 15.78 23.95 21.23
C ALA A 485 15.98 24.13 22.75
N GLU A 486 15.22 23.41 23.58
CA GLU A 486 15.38 23.40 25.05
C GLU A 486 16.29 22.26 25.55
N GLU A 487 16.73 21.36 24.67
CA GLU A 487 17.56 20.20 25.00
C GLU A 487 19.00 20.39 24.50
N PRO A 488 20.00 19.90 25.27
CA PRO A 488 21.38 19.86 24.81
C PRO A 488 21.55 18.76 23.75
N THR A 489 22.58 18.90 22.91
CA THR A 489 22.70 18.12 21.66
C THR A 489 22.89 16.62 21.91
N ASP A 490 23.62 16.27 22.96
CA ASP A 490 23.88 14.91 23.44
C ASP A 490 22.60 14.18 23.92
N SER A 491 21.70 14.90 24.60
CA SER A 491 20.39 14.39 25.06
C SER A 491 19.49 13.96 23.90
N VAL A 492 19.52 14.71 22.80
CA VAL A 492 18.74 14.44 21.58
C VAL A 492 19.30 13.22 20.82
N LEU A 493 20.62 13.08 20.76
CA LEU A 493 21.29 12.04 19.97
C LEU A 493 21.33 10.67 20.68
N VAL A 494 21.65 10.63 21.97
CA VAL A 494 22.11 9.41 22.65
C VAL A 494 21.18 8.94 23.76
N THR A 495 20.78 9.81 24.69
CA THR A 495 20.46 9.33 26.05
C THR A 495 18.97 9.06 26.29
N HIS A 496 18.01 9.82 25.71
CA HIS A 496 16.58 9.70 26.10
C HIS A 496 15.52 10.03 25.03
N ARG A 497 15.54 9.39 23.86
CA ARG A 497 14.53 9.59 22.78
C ARG A 497 13.08 9.47 23.28
N ALA A 498 12.76 8.43 24.05
CA ALA A 498 11.41 8.23 24.61
C ALA A 498 10.95 9.32 25.60
N ARG A 499 11.88 10.06 26.22
CA ARG A 499 11.52 11.22 27.06
C ARG A 499 11.21 12.43 26.18
N LEU A 500 12.02 12.66 25.14
CA LEU A 500 11.78 13.71 24.15
C LEU A 500 10.44 13.50 23.42
N GLU A 501 10.18 12.29 22.92
CA GLU A 501 8.93 11.90 22.26
C GLU A 501 7.70 12.22 23.11
N ARG A 502 7.73 11.83 24.40
CA ARG A 502 6.64 12.14 25.35
C ARG A 502 6.51 13.64 25.60
N ARG A 503 7.61 14.38 25.72
CA ARG A 503 7.57 15.85 25.86
C ARG A 503 7.02 16.53 24.62
N MET A 504 7.41 16.08 23.43
CA MET A 504 6.92 16.57 22.14
C MET A 504 5.43 16.29 22.00
N ALA A 505 4.97 15.07 22.27
CA ALA A 505 3.55 14.71 22.24
C ALA A 505 2.74 15.54 23.23
N ALA A 506 3.20 15.70 24.47
CA ALA A 506 2.53 16.52 25.49
C ALA A 506 2.54 18.01 25.16
N ARG A 507 3.57 18.50 24.46
CA ARG A 507 3.60 19.89 23.98
C ARG A 507 2.63 20.09 22.82
N LEU A 508 2.68 19.20 21.83
CA LEU A 508 1.78 19.23 20.67
C LEU A 508 0.32 19.16 21.10
N GLN A 509 -0.03 18.28 22.04
CA GLN A 509 -1.38 18.19 22.59
C GLN A 509 -1.80 19.53 23.23
N ARG A 510 -0.95 20.16 24.04
CA ARG A 510 -1.26 21.46 24.65
C ARG A 510 -1.49 22.57 23.63
N GLU A 511 -0.72 22.62 22.55
CA GLU A 511 -0.92 23.62 21.50
C GLU A 511 -2.22 23.36 20.73
N LEU A 512 -2.55 22.09 20.44
CA LEU A 512 -3.81 21.72 19.76
C LEU A 512 -5.04 21.94 20.66
N ASP A 513 -4.92 21.68 21.97
CA ASP A 513 -5.96 21.96 22.96
C ASP A 513 -6.19 23.45 23.12
N GLY A 514 -5.13 24.27 23.13
CA GLY A 514 -5.24 25.73 23.20
C GLY A 514 -5.92 26.37 21.97
N LEU A 515 -5.97 25.64 20.86
CA LEU A 515 -6.66 26.01 19.63
C LEU A 515 -8.05 25.37 19.51
N ASP A 516 -8.48 24.61 20.51
CA ASP A 516 -9.69 23.79 20.49
C ASP A 516 -9.80 22.92 19.23
N ALA A 517 -8.67 22.41 18.71
CA ALA A 517 -8.62 21.74 17.41
C ALA A 517 -9.39 20.41 17.37
N GLY A 518 -9.72 19.83 18.54
CA GLY A 518 -10.44 18.56 18.64
C GLY A 518 -9.60 17.37 18.16
N ILE A 519 -8.28 17.46 18.25
CA ILE A 519 -7.33 16.46 17.77
C ILE A 519 -6.64 15.82 18.98
N ALA A 520 -6.60 14.49 19.00
CA ALA A 520 -5.94 13.71 20.04
C ALA A 520 -4.63 13.14 19.50
N VAL A 521 -3.51 13.61 20.03
CA VAL A 521 -2.18 13.10 19.71
C VAL A 521 -1.99 11.76 20.41
N LEU A 522 -1.78 10.70 19.64
CA LEU A 522 -1.52 9.37 20.18
C LEU A 522 -0.04 9.22 20.53
N ARG A 523 0.83 9.57 19.58
CA ARG A 523 2.29 9.45 19.74
C ARG A 523 3.03 10.35 18.77
N VAL A 524 4.22 10.75 19.17
CA VAL A 524 5.23 11.36 18.31
C VAL A 524 6.46 10.47 18.36
N ASP A 525 6.93 10.01 17.20
CA ASP A 525 8.08 9.12 17.07
C ASP A 525 9.24 9.89 16.42
N LEU A 526 10.43 9.89 17.05
CA LEU A 526 11.65 10.37 16.41
C LEU A 526 12.24 9.23 15.57
N VAL A 527 11.91 9.23 14.28
CA VAL A 527 12.36 8.23 13.31
C VAL A 527 13.88 8.28 13.17
N ASP A 528 14.44 9.49 13.08
CA ASP A 528 15.87 9.65 12.84
C ASP A 528 16.42 11.01 13.32
N VAL A 529 17.64 11.01 13.86
CA VAL A 529 18.33 12.22 14.32
C VAL A 529 19.81 12.09 13.99
N HIS A 530 20.31 12.98 13.14
CA HIS A 530 21.72 12.99 12.75
C HIS A 530 22.29 14.41 12.81
N ALA A 531 23.59 14.47 13.07
CA ALA A 531 24.35 15.70 12.92
C ALA A 531 24.53 16.03 11.41
N PRO A 532 25.05 17.21 11.05
CA PRO A 532 25.43 17.50 9.68
C PRO A 532 26.60 16.61 9.25
N PRO A 533 26.64 16.14 7.99
CA PRO A 533 27.64 15.19 7.51
C PRO A 533 29.08 15.72 7.65
N GLU A 534 29.28 17.03 7.68
CA GLU A 534 30.58 17.67 7.87
C GLU A 534 31.22 17.35 9.23
N VAL A 535 30.40 17.14 10.27
CA VAL A 535 30.87 16.95 11.66
C VAL A 535 30.64 15.54 12.19
N HIS A 536 30.10 14.64 11.36
CA HIS A 536 29.80 13.25 11.72
C HIS A 536 30.98 12.48 12.32
N ALA A 537 32.21 12.73 11.88
CA ALA A 537 33.40 12.06 12.42
C ALA A 537 33.62 12.44 13.89
N SER A 538 33.66 13.74 14.19
CA SER A 538 33.89 14.25 15.55
C SER A 538 32.79 13.85 16.53
N PHE A 539 31.53 13.81 16.09
CA PHE A 539 30.42 13.35 16.94
C PHE A 539 30.50 11.84 17.25
N ARG A 540 30.94 11.01 16.29
CA ARG A 540 31.17 9.58 16.56
C ARG A 540 32.30 9.36 17.56
N ASP A 541 33.34 10.19 17.53
CA ASP A 541 34.43 10.10 18.50
C ASP A 541 33.96 10.45 19.93
N VAL A 542 33.13 11.49 20.08
CA VAL A 542 32.53 11.86 21.37
C VAL A 542 31.61 10.76 21.89
N ALA A 543 30.74 10.21 21.05
CA ALA A 543 29.86 9.10 21.44
C ALA A 543 30.67 7.87 21.89
N SER A 544 31.71 7.51 21.14
CA SER A 544 32.62 6.40 21.50
C SER A 544 33.31 6.66 22.84
N ALA A 545 33.76 7.89 23.09
CA ALA A 545 34.37 8.28 24.35
C ALA A 545 33.39 8.23 25.53
N MET A 546 32.13 8.60 25.32
CA MET A 546 31.07 8.49 26.34
C MET A 546 30.75 7.03 26.67
N GLU A 547 30.67 6.15 25.66
CA GLU A 547 30.48 4.71 25.86
C GLU A 547 31.65 4.09 26.65
N ASP A 548 32.89 4.48 26.33
CA ASP A 548 34.07 4.04 27.08
C ASP A 548 34.05 4.57 28.52
N TYR A 549 33.66 5.82 28.75
CA TYR A 549 33.49 6.39 30.08
C TYR A 549 32.46 5.62 30.92
N GLU A 550 31.27 5.36 30.36
CA GLU A 550 30.26 4.54 31.04
C GLU A 550 30.75 3.12 31.31
N ARG A 551 31.47 2.53 30.36
CA ARG A 551 32.09 1.21 30.52
C ARG A 551 33.05 1.20 31.69
N PHE A 552 33.90 2.23 31.83
CA PHE A 552 34.83 2.34 32.96
C PHE A 552 34.10 2.47 34.29
N ILE A 553 33.03 3.27 34.37
CA ILE A 553 32.20 3.37 35.58
C ILE A 553 31.61 2.00 35.93
N ARG A 554 30.97 1.32 34.97
CA ARG A 554 30.35 0.00 35.22
C ARG A 554 31.38 -1.05 35.65
N GLN A 555 32.58 -1.00 35.08
CA GLN A 555 33.70 -1.87 35.49
C GLN A 555 34.17 -1.55 36.91
N ALA A 556 34.30 -0.27 37.27
CA ALA A 556 34.69 0.15 38.61
C ALA A 556 33.63 -0.24 39.66
N GLU A 557 32.35 -0.07 39.35
CA GLU A 557 31.25 -0.50 40.22
C GLU A 557 31.21 -2.02 40.38
N SER A 558 31.38 -2.78 39.28
CA SER A 558 31.48 -4.24 39.32
C SER A 558 32.66 -4.70 40.18
N TYR A 559 33.82 -4.04 40.04
CA TYR A 559 34.99 -4.33 40.86
C TYR A 559 34.75 -4.03 42.34
N ARG A 560 34.18 -2.85 42.66
CA ARG A 560 33.80 -2.47 44.03
C ARG A 560 32.85 -3.49 44.64
N ASN A 561 31.76 -3.80 43.94
CA ASN A 561 30.72 -4.70 44.42
C ASN A 561 31.27 -6.11 44.64
N ARG A 562 32.09 -6.64 43.71
CA ARG A 562 32.76 -7.94 43.88
C ARG A 562 33.72 -7.95 45.06
N THR A 563 34.52 -6.90 45.23
CA THR A 563 35.51 -6.81 46.31
C THR A 563 34.83 -6.75 47.68
N VAL A 564 33.80 -5.91 47.82
CA VAL A 564 33.01 -5.79 49.05
C VAL A 564 32.29 -7.10 49.37
N ALA A 565 31.67 -7.75 48.39
CA ALA A 565 30.99 -9.03 48.58
C ALA A 565 31.98 -10.14 48.99
N ALA A 566 33.15 -10.22 48.33
CA ALA A 566 34.18 -11.19 48.68
C ALA A 566 34.74 -10.95 50.09
N ALA A 567 34.99 -9.70 50.46
CA ALA A 567 35.46 -9.35 51.80
C ALA A 567 34.44 -9.72 52.88
N ARG A 568 33.15 -9.40 52.67
CA ARG A 568 32.05 -9.82 53.57
C ARG A 568 31.94 -11.34 53.67
N GLY A 569 32.03 -12.04 52.53
CA GLY A 569 32.01 -13.50 52.50
C GLY A 569 33.13 -14.12 53.33
N ARG A 570 34.36 -13.59 53.23
CA ARG A 570 35.49 -14.04 54.06
C ARG A 570 35.29 -13.74 55.54
N ALA A 571 34.80 -12.55 55.89
CA ALA A 571 34.54 -12.18 57.27
C ALA A 571 33.50 -13.10 57.92
N HIS A 572 32.37 -13.34 57.24
CA HIS A 572 31.35 -14.28 57.70
C HIS A 572 31.86 -15.73 57.73
N GLY A 573 32.71 -16.12 56.78
CA GLY A 573 33.36 -17.43 56.78
C GLY A 573 34.23 -17.65 58.03
N GLN A 574 35.08 -16.68 58.36
CA GLN A 574 35.92 -16.72 59.55
C GLN A 574 35.10 -16.75 60.85
N GLU A 575 34.02 -15.96 60.93
CA GLU A 575 33.12 -15.96 62.08
C GLU A 575 32.42 -17.33 62.24
N ALA A 576 31.92 -17.90 61.13
CA ALA A 576 31.28 -19.20 61.13
C ALA A 576 32.24 -20.33 61.53
N GLU A 577 33.48 -20.31 61.03
CA GLU A 577 34.53 -21.27 61.41
C GLU A 577 34.87 -21.16 62.90
N ALA A 578 35.02 -19.94 63.43
CA ALA A 578 35.31 -19.72 64.84
C ALA A 578 34.15 -20.20 65.75
N LEU A 579 32.90 -19.94 65.35
CA LEU A 579 31.71 -20.42 66.06
C LEU A 579 31.59 -21.95 66.00
N ALA A 580 31.85 -22.55 64.84
CA ALA A 580 31.85 -24.00 64.68
C ALA A 580 32.92 -24.66 65.56
N ALA A 581 34.13 -24.13 65.59
CA ALA A 581 35.22 -24.62 66.45
C ALA A 581 34.89 -24.48 67.94
N ARG A 582 34.29 -23.35 68.35
CA ARG A 582 33.79 -23.14 69.72
C ARG A 582 32.76 -24.19 70.09
N GLU A 583 31.73 -24.37 69.26
CA GLU A 583 30.64 -25.31 69.56
C GLU A 583 31.16 -26.75 69.57
N GLN A 584 32.03 -27.12 68.63
CA GLN A 584 32.69 -28.41 68.64
C GLN A 584 33.50 -28.63 69.93
N GLY A 585 34.25 -27.63 70.38
CA GLY A 585 35.00 -27.69 71.64
C GLY A 585 34.10 -27.86 72.87
N VAL A 586 33.01 -27.09 72.95
CA VAL A 586 32.04 -27.18 74.05
C VAL A 586 31.33 -28.55 74.06
N GLN A 587 30.88 -29.02 72.90
CA GLN A 587 30.20 -30.31 72.78
C GLN A 587 31.16 -31.48 73.05
N ALA A 588 32.41 -31.41 72.60
CA ALA A 588 33.43 -32.40 72.95
C ALA A 588 33.68 -32.44 74.46
N ALA A 589 33.82 -31.28 75.12
CA ALA A 589 34.00 -31.21 76.56
C ALA A 589 32.78 -31.74 77.34
N ARG A 590 31.55 -31.40 76.90
CA ARG A 590 30.31 -31.94 77.48
C ARG A 590 30.20 -33.44 77.27
N GLY A 591 30.51 -33.93 76.08
CA GLY A 591 30.55 -35.37 75.77
C GLY A 591 31.55 -36.11 76.65
N ALA A 592 32.76 -35.57 76.81
CA ALA A 592 33.78 -36.14 77.70
C ALA A 592 33.33 -36.14 79.17
N SER A 593 32.75 -35.03 79.64
CA SER A 593 32.21 -34.94 81.01
C SER A 593 31.06 -35.92 81.26
N ALA A 594 30.11 -36.02 80.33
CA ALA A 594 29.00 -36.97 80.42
C ALA A 594 29.50 -38.42 80.40
N ALA A 595 30.46 -38.75 79.53
CA ALA A 595 31.10 -40.06 79.50
C ALA A 595 31.82 -40.38 80.82
N PHE A 596 32.53 -39.41 81.40
CA PHE A 596 33.18 -39.56 82.70
C PHE A 596 32.16 -39.77 83.82
N GLN A 597 31.06 -38.99 83.85
CA GLN A 597 30.01 -39.14 84.85
C GLN A 597 29.32 -40.50 84.76
N ALA A 598 29.02 -40.98 83.55
CA ALA A 598 28.47 -42.32 83.32
C ALA A 598 29.44 -43.43 83.77
N LEU A 599 30.74 -43.27 83.50
CA LEU A 599 31.74 -44.22 83.98
C LEU A 599 31.85 -44.20 85.51
N ALA A 600 31.82 -43.01 86.12
CA ALA A 600 31.89 -42.84 87.57
C ALA A 600 30.64 -43.38 88.28
N SER A 601 29.46 -43.33 87.66
CA SER A 601 28.24 -43.93 88.21
C SER A 601 28.24 -45.46 88.06
N ALA A 602 28.70 -45.99 86.93
CA ALA A 602 28.88 -47.43 86.71
C ALA A 602 29.89 -48.05 87.68
N THR A 603 31.04 -47.38 87.88
CA THR A 603 32.08 -47.81 88.84
C THR A 603 31.55 -47.85 90.29
N ARG A 604 30.62 -46.94 90.64
CA ARG A 604 30.00 -46.91 91.98
C ARG A 604 29.05 -48.09 92.24
N HIS A 605 28.28 -48.50 91.24
CA HIS A 605 27.32 -49.60 91.40
C HIS A 605 27.95 -50.98 91.17
N GLN A 606 28.91 -51.10 90.26
CA GLN A 606 29.51 -52.37 89.83
C GLN A 606 31.04 -52.23 89.66
N ARG A 607 31.77 -52.14 90.77
CA ARG A 607 33.19 -51.77 90.78
C ARG A 607 34.10 -52.78 90.09
N GLU A 608 33.99 -54.07 90.42
CA GLU A 608 34.91 -55.11 89.91
C GLU A 608 34.74 -55.30 88.39
N VAL A 609 33.49 -55.38 87.92
CA VAL A 609 33.18 -55.54 86.48
C VAL A 609 33.63 -54.33 85.66
N THR A 610 33.45 -53.11 86.18
CA THR A 610 33.87 -51.89 85.48
C THR A 610 35.40 -51.76 85.42
N GLN A 611 36.11 -52.10 86.50
CA GLN A 611 37.58 -52.09 86.52
C GLN A 611 38.18 -53.13 85.57
N LEU A 612 37.64 -54.35 85.56
CA LEU A 612 38.06 -55.37 84.62
C LEU A 612 37.84 -54.91 83.17
N ARG A 613 36.67 -54.34 82.85
CA ARG A 613 36.40 -53.81 81.51
C ARG A 613 37.37 -52.69 81.11
N LEU A 614 37.64 -51.72 82.00
CA LEU A 614 38.59 -50.65 81.74
C LEU A 614 40.02 -51.16 81.54
N TYR A 615 40.42 -52.18 82.31
CA TYR A 615 41.71 -52.85 82.15
C TYR A 615 41.80 -53.53 80.78
N LEU A 616 40.78 -54.29 80.40
CA LEU A 616 40.73 -54.95 79.09
C LEU A 616 40.68 -53.95 77.93
N ASP A 617 39.92 -52.85 78.04
CA ASP A 617 39.90 -51.76 77.05
C ASP A 617 41.26 -51.03 76.95
N ALA A 618 41.96 -50.84 78.06
CA ALA A 618 43.29 -50.24 78.07
C ALA A 618 44.33 -51.17 77.43
N VAL A 619 44.29 -52.46 77.77
CA VAL A 619 45.13 -53.49 77.14
C VAL A 619 44.84 -53.57 75.65
N SER A 620 43.58 -53.51 75.21
CA SER A 620 43.23 -53.55 73.78
C SER A 620 43.73 -52.31 73.01
N LYS A 621 43.69 -51.13 73.62
CA LYS A 621 44.21 -49.88 73.02
C LYS A 621 45.73 -49.86 72.91
N VAL A 622 46.44 -50.40 73.91
CA VAL A 622 47.91 -50.44 73.92
C VAL A 622 48.43 -51.56 73.02
N LEU A 623 47.68 -52.65 72.85
CA LEU A 623 48.03 -53.82 72.03
C LEU A 623 46.97 -54.10 70.95
N PRO A 624 46.79 -53.22 69.95
CA PRO A 624 45.75 -53.36 68.92
C PRO A 624 45.94 -54.58 68.00
N ALA A 625 47.14 -55.16 67.96
CA ALA A 625 47.46 -56.34 67.16
C ALA A 625 47.18 -57.68 67.86
N ALA A 626 46.85 -57.67 69.16
CA ALA A 626 46.59 -58.89 69.93
C ALA A 626 45.08 -59.18 70.01
N ARG A 627 44.65 -60.39 69.65
CA ARG A 627 43.26 -60.84 69.88
C ARG A 627 43.11 -61.34 71.31
N LEU A 628 42.21 -60.73 72.05
CA LEU A 628 41.96 -61.01 73.47
C LEU A 628 40.74 -61.94 73.58
N ILE A 629 40.95 -63.17 74.06
CA ILE A 629 39.93 -64.22 74.17
C ILE A 629 39.62 -64.44 75.65
N VAL A 630 38.35 -64.29 76.05
CA VAL A 630 37.89 -64.46 77.44
C VAL A 630 36.90 -65.64 77.51
N PRO A 631 37.25 -66.77 78.13
CA PRO A 631 36.34 -67.91 78.29
C PRO A 631 35.32 -67.66 79.41
N LEU A 632 34.02 -67.85 79.14
CA LEU A 632 32.92 -67.70 80.12
C LEU A 632 32.63 -69.01 80.88
N THR A 633 33.53 -69.44 81.76
CA THR A 633 33.24 -70.49 82.78
C THR A 633 34.06 -70.24 84.05
N ASP A 634 33.51 -70.61 85.22
CA ASP A 634 33.91 -70.27 86.62
C ASP A 634 35.32 -70.72 87.09
N LEU A 635 36.37 -70.42 86.34
CA LEU A 635 37.77 -70.59 86.74
C LEU A 635 38.50 -69.23 86.64
N PRO A 636 39.61 -69.02 87.38
CA PRO A 636 40.33 -67.75 87.39
C PRO A 636 40.70 -67.31 85.97
N LEU A 637 40.51 -66.01 85.70
CA LEU A 637 40.63 -65.40 84.38
C LEU A 637 42.06 -65.52 83.82
N ASP A 638 42.33 -66.52 82.98
CA ASP A 638 43.60 -66.68 82.28
C ASP A 638 43.60 -65.90 80.95
N LEU A 639 44.50 -64.91 80.84
CA LEU A 639 44.64 -64.03 79.67
C LEU A 639 45.62 -64.63 78.65
N TRP A 640 45.12 -65.09 77.49
CA TRP A 640 45.97 -65.64 76.42
C TRP A 640 46.34 -64.55 75.40
N LEU A 641 47.64 -64.30 75.24
CA LEU A 641 48.20 -63.41 74.20
C LEU A 641 48.62 -64.27 73.00
N SER A 642 47.77 -64.41 71.98
CA SER A 642 48.17 -65.05 70.73
C SER A 642 48.75 -64.02 69.75
N GLN A 643 49.95 -64.26 69.22
CA GLN A 643 50.41 -63.56 68.02
C GLN A 643 49.48 -63.92 66.85
N PRO A 644 49.05 -62.96 66.03
CA PRO A 644 48.23 -63.27 64.86
C PRO A 644 49.11 -63.93 63.80
N ASP A 645 49.24 -65.25 63.84
CA ASP A 645 49.64 -66.02 62.67
C ASP A 645 48.39 -66.20 61.79
N THR A 646 48.43 -65.64 60.59
CA THR A 646 47.28 -65.46 59.68
C THR A 646 46.92 -66.72 58.89
N ARG A 647 47.19 -67.93 59.41
CA ARG A 647 46.91 -69.19 58.71
C ARG A 647 45.94 -70.06 59.51
N GLY A 648 44.64 -69.91 59.23
CA GLY A 648 43.69 -71.01 59.42
C GLY A 648 42.39 -70.75 60.18
N TRP A 649 42.04 -69.51 60.55
CA TRP A 649 40.77 -69.25 61.24
C TRP A 649 39.72 -68.61 60.31
N PRO A 650 38.44 -69.03 60.37
CA PRO A 650 37.37 -68.42 59.57
C PRO A 650 37.20 -66.93 59.93
N GLU A 651 36.94 -66.09 58.92
CA GLU A 651 36.66 -64.67 59.12
C GLU A 651 35.45 -64.47 60.06
N PRO A 652 35.57 -63.67 61.14
CA PRO A 652 34.40 -63.26 61.90
C PRO A 652 33.61 -62.23 61.10
N ILE A 653 32.34 -62.53 60.90
CA ILE A 653 31.30 -61.70 60.28
C ILE A 653 31.22 -60.37 61.06
N GLY A 654 31.76 -59.30 60.49
CA GLY A 654 31.55 -57.93 60.96
C GLY A 654 30.29 -57.33 60.30
N PRO A 655 29.50 -56.50 61.01
CA PRO A 655 28.24 -55.99 60.50
C PRO A 655 28.49 -55.12 59.26
N GLY A 656 27.86 -55.50 58.16
CA GLY A 656 27.64 -54.62 57.03
C GLY A 656 26.74 -53.43 57.41
N ALA A 657 26.85 -52.40 56.58
CA ALA A 657 25.89 -51.31 56.37
C ALA A 657 25.78 -50.21 57.44
N ALA A 658 26.69 -49.22 57.34
CA ALA A 658 26.45 -47.76 57.39
C ALA A 658 27.81 -47.08 57.65
N ALA A 659 28.32 -46.11 56.92
CA ALA A 659 27.77 -45.23 55.92
C ALA A 659 28.85 -44.97 54.87
N ARG A 660 28.45 -45.03 53.59
CA ARG A 660 29.21 -44.39 52.51
C ARG A 660 29.30 -42.91 52.85
N GLN A 661 30.52 -42.37 52.96
CA GLN A 661 30.70 -40.93 52.77
C GLN A 661 30.22 -40.61 51.34
N PRO A 662 29.31 -39.66 51.14
CA PRO A 662 29.04 -39.19 49.80
C PRO A 662 30.32 -38.56 49.24
N ALA A 663 30.75 -39.04 48.08
CA ALA A 663 31.75 -38.38 47.27
C ALA A 663 31.34 -36.91 47.11
N ALA A 664 32.27 -36.00 47.41
CA ALA A 664 32.12 -34.61 47.00
C ALA A 664 31.94 -34.57 45.47
N PRO A 665 31.03 -33.75 44.94
CA PRO A 665 30.90 -33.59 43.50
C PRO A 665 32.23 -33.06 42.96
N GLN A 666 32.79 -33.80 42.00
CA GLN A 666 33.93 -33.35 41.22
C GLN A 666 33.59 -31.98 40.63
N GLY A 667 34.39 -30.98 40.98
CA GLY A 667 34.29 -29.65 40.38
C GLY A 667 34.43 -29.76 38.87
N GLY A 668 33.49 -29.14 38.16
CA GLY A 668 33.61 -28.90 36.73
C GLY A 668 34.87 -28.09 36.39
N PRO A 669 35.27 -28.05 35.11
CA PRO A 669 36.52 -27.43 34.67
C PRO A 669 36.62 -25.99 35.16
N SER A 670 37.72 -25.69 35.86
CA SER A 670 38.15 -24.34 36.17
C SER A 670 38.15 -23.52 34.87
N PRO A 671 37.50 -22.35 34.80
CA PRO A 671 37.75 -21.44 33.69
C PRO A 671 39.23 -21.08 33.73
N ALA A 672 39.90 -21.26 32.60
CA ALA A 672 41.25 -20.80 32.38
C ALA A 672 41.38 -19.35 32.88
N GLY A 673 42.36 -19.11 33.76
CA GLY A 673 42.71 -17.75 34.14
C GLY A 673 42.98 -16.93 32.89
N PRO A 674 42.56 -15.66 32.84
CA PRO A 674 42.90 -14.80 31.71
C PRO A 674 44.43 -14.73 31.59
N PRO A 675 44.99 -14.67 30.36
CA PRO A 675 46.42 -14.43 30.18
C PRO A 675 46.79 -13.14 30.90
N ALA A 676 48.00 -13.11 31.48
CA ALA A 676 48.54 -11.97 32.21
C ALA A 676 48.26 -10.67 31.45
N SER A 677 47.25 -9.93 31.90
CA SER A 677 46.92 -8.63 31.36
C SER A 677 47.98 -7.66 31.88
N GLU A 678 48.76 -7.12 30.95
CA GLU A 678 49.59 -5.92 31.09
C GLU A 678 49.00 -5.01 32.17
N THR A 679 49.76 -4.76 33.22
CA THR A 679 49.26 -3.96 34.34
C THR A 679 49.04 -2.52 33.87
N TRP A 680 48.03 -1.84 34.40
CA TRP A 680 47.75 -0.44 34.04
C TRP A 680 48.96 0.50 34.18
N ARG A 681 49.93 0.13 35.02
CA ARG A 681 51.21 0.83 35.17
C ARG A 681 52.10 0.71 33.94
N GLU A 682 52.23 -0.48 33.35
CA GLU A 682 53.01 -0.69 32.11
C GLU A 682 52.38 0.07 30.92
N LYS A 683 51.06 0.16 30.87
CA LYS A 683 50.35 0.90 29.82
C LYS A 683 50.49 2.42 29.96
N LEU A 684 50.54 2.93 31.20
CA LEU A 684 50.77 4.35 31.51
C LEU A 684 52.21 4.77 31.20
N GLU A 685 53.20 3.95 31.54
CA GLU A 685 54.61 4.24 31.24
C GLU A 685 54.88 4.25 29.73
N ARG A 686 54.22 3.38 28.96
CA ARG A 686 54.34 3.35 27.50
C ARG A 686 53.68 4.55 26.81
N LEU A 687 52.58 5.08 27.36
CA LEU A 687 51.94 6.29 26.83
C LEU A 687 52.72 7.57 27.21
N GLN A 688 53.40 7.57 28.35
CA GLN A 688 54.23 8.71 28.79
C GLN A 688 55.63 8.73 28.15
N GLY A 689 56.13 7.59 27.66
CA GLY A 689 57.41 7.50 26.94
C GLY A 689 57.37 7.91 25.46
N GLY A 690 56.19 8.23 24.91
CA GLY A 690 55.98 8.52 23.48
C GLY A 690 56.11 9.99 23.08
N THR A 691 56.40 10.89 24.01
CA THR A 691 56.65 12.31 23.72
C THR A 691 58.09 12.69 24.06
N ARG A 692 58.99 12.43 23.11
CA ARG A 692 60.18 13.25 22.84
C ARG A 692 60.46 13.25 21.35
#